data_AF-A0A7Y5N3P8-F1
#
_entry.id   AF-A0A7Y5N3P8-F1
#
_cell.length_a   1.000
_cell.length_b   1.000
_cell.length_c   1.000
_cell.angle_alpha   90.00
_cell.angle_beta   90.00
_cell.angle_gamma   90.00
#
_symmetry.space_group_name_H-M   'P 1'
#
loop_
_entity.id
_entity.type
_entity.pdbx_description
1 polymer ?
#
loop_
_entity_poly.entity_id
_entity_poly.type
_entity_poly.pdbx_seq_one_letter_code
_entity_poly.pdbx_strand_id
1 'polypeptide(L)'
;VGVPTGFQDLDQLTNGLHPGQMIVVAARPAIGKALALDTPLPTPTGWTTMGEVEVGDELIGADGRPTRVMAATDVMHDRPCYEVEFSDGTVIVADARHQWRTTTRAVSGATPSLHWSSEAHVLHPAQRQTGLPALVGGGRRGYTAYRAAELYGSRFAGVSRPESAATTSEHRSVVTTEEIAATLRCASAGGRPNHAVAVAAPFVLEERDLPLSPYALGIWLGDGHSADALFSTADPEIIDNLEAEGLRVERVGSSISYRLAFPEPESPGSRACVVCGVEFGTCVSAPAPGCSDCDASSSACHREHGTVQGVLRTLGVLQDKHIPSRYLRASERQRRALLAGLLDSDGHVGAGGRIRFALTHARLAADVHELILSLGYQATMRTQPVKGRAEAPICYVIDFTAPDRLFRLPRKASRQVTQAHPATRVRHIVDVRKIESRPVRCVEVDNADHMYLAGRACVPTHNSTLGLDFARSAAIKHGMTTVIFSLEMSRNEITMRLLSAEARVALHAMRSGMMGDDDWTRLARRMSEVAEAPLFIDDSPNMSMMEIRAKCRRLKQRNDLRFVVIDYLQLMSSPKKTESRQNEVSEISRAIKLLAKELEVPVIAISQLNRGPEQRTDKRPQVSDLRESGCLTAATRIMRADTGAEVSLGHLLESGERDIPVWSLDDRLKLVPRTMTHVFPSGVKQVYRVRLRSGREVEATANHPFLTYEGWRALEDVTAGTRVAVPRHVPAPLTIVPWDEDELIVLAHLIGDDSSVKRQPIRCGSIDEAGLAALRGHEKFLPPGLFSLPKRQSGLFLRHLWATDGCVRWDRSLGQARISYSSTSRRLVDDVARLLLRFNVMTRVKENREDGHRASYQLDVHG
;
A
#
# COMPACT_ATOMS: atom_id res chain seq x y z
N VAL A 1 -30.03 0.96 -11.26
CA VAL A 1 -29.16 1.74 -10.37
C VAL A 1 -28.30 0.74 -9.62
N GLY A 2 -26.97 0.84 -9.72
CA GLY A 2 -26.06 -0.10 -9.07
C GLY A 2 -25.97 0.13 -7.55
N VAL A 3 -25.36 -0.81 -6.83
CA VAL A 3 -25.05 -0.69 -5.40
C VAL A 3 -24.04 0.45 -5.24
N PRO A 4 -24.33 1.50 -4.45
CA PRO A 4 -23.44 2.63 -4.25
C PRO A 4 -22.23 2.25 -3.39
N THR A 5 -21.04 2.59 -3.87
CA THR A 5 -19.76 2.27 -3.23
C THR A 5 -19.45 3.19 -2.05
N GLY A 6 -20.09 4.36 -1.97
CA GLY A 6 -19.80 5.38 -0.98
C GLY A 6 -18.65 6.31 -1.37
N PHE A 7 -18.05 6.08 -2.55
CA PHE A 7 -17.08 6.97 -3.19
C PHE A 7 -17.77 7.65 -4.38
N GLN A 8 -18.07 8.94 -4.26
CA GLN A 8 -18.85 9.67 -5.26
C GLN A 8 -18.22 9.62 -6.66
N ASP A 9 -16.90 9.73 -6.76
CA ASP A 9 -16.20 9.69 -8.05
C ASP A 9 -16.30 8.30 -8.71
N LEU A 10 -16.20 7.23 -7.91
CA LEU A 10 -16.33 5.86 -8.41
C LEU A 10 -17.76 5.56 -8.84
N ASP A 11 -18.75 6.03 -8.08
CA ASP A 11 -20.16 5.87 -8.39
C ASP A 11 -20.56 6.69 -9.63
N GLN A 12 -19.95 7.87 -9.86
CA GLN A 12 -20.15 8.64 -11.10
C GLN A 12 -19.60 7.93 -12.33
N LEU A 13 -18.45 7.27 -12.20
CA LEU A 13 -17.82 6.53 -13.29
C LEU A 13 -18.52 5.21 -13.62
N THR A 14 -19.08 4.54 -12.61
CA THR A 14 -19.63 3.18 -12.74
C THR A 14 -21.16 3.10 -12.69
N ASN A 15 -21.82 4.18 -12.27
CA ASN A 15 -23.25 4.24 -11.93
C ASN A 15 -23.65 3.21 -10.84
N GLY A 16 -22.72 2.97 -9.90
CA GLY A 16 -22.76 1.95 -8.87
C GLY A 16 -22.39 0.54 -9.38
N LEU A 17 -22.32 -0.43 -8.47
CA LEU A 17 -21.97 -1.83 -8.79
C LEU A 17 -23.21 -2.60 -9.27
N HIS A 18 -23.14 -3.28 -10.41
CA HIS A 18 -24.31 -3.92 -11.02
C HIS A 18 -24.43 -5.40 -10.64
N PRO A 19 -25.67 -5.94 -10.57
CA PRO A 19 -25.96 -7.37 -10.45
C PRO A 19 -25.15 -8.24 -11.40
N GLY A 20 -24.68 -9.41 -10.93
CA GLY A 20 -23.94 -10.37 -11.75
C GLY A 20 -22.49 -10.00 -12.03
N GLN A 21 -22.01 -8.84 -11.57
CA GLN A 21 -20.63 -8.41 -11.72
C GLN A 21 -19.74 -9.05 -10.66
N MET A 22 -18.61 -9.61 -11.11
CA MET A 22 -17.46 -9.84 -10.24
C MET A 22 -16.54 -8.63 -10.38
N ILE A 23 -16.32 -7.95 -9.27
CA ILE A 23 -15.41 -6.81 -9.17
C ILE A 23 -14.18 -7.29 -8.41
N VAL A 24 -13.03 -7.26 -9.06
CA VAL A 24 -11.76 -7.50 -8.38
C VAL A 24 -11.17 -6.17 -8.03
N VAL A 25 -11.01 -5.92 -6.74
CA VAL A 25 -10.30 -4.76 -6.25
C VAL A 25 -8.87 -5.22 -5.99
N ALA A 26 -8.03 -4.96 -6.97
CA ALA A 26 -6.63 -5.34 -6.95
C ALA A 26 -5.78 -4.09 -6.67
N ALA A 27 -5.19 -4.04 -5.49
CA ALA A 27 -4.23 -3.02 -5.13
C ALA A 27 -2.86 -3.69 -4.93
N ARG A 28 -1.78 -2.98 -5.28
CA ARG A 28 -0.48 -3.35 -4.71
C ARG A 28 -0.58 -3.12 -3.19
N PRO A 29 0.12 -3.89 -2.36
CA PRO A 29 0.38 -3.46 -0.99
C PRO A 29 0.83 -1.99 -1.01
N ALA A 30 0.20 -1.15 -0.17
CA ALA A 30 0.60 0.24 0.03
C ALA A 30 0.64 1.17 -1.21
N ILE A 31 -0.31 1.08 -2.15
CA ILE A 31 -0.51 2.18 -3.12
C ILE A 31 -0.90 3.47 -2.37
N GLY A 32 0.05 4.40 -2.28
CA GLY A 32 -0.20 5.82 -1.99
C GLY A 32 0.05 6.29 -0.56
N LYS A 33 1.01 5.73 0.19
CA LYS A 33 1.22 6.07 1.61
C LYS A 33 2.68 6.22 2.00
N ALA A 34 3.50 6.73 1.10
CA ALA A 34 4.94 6.62 1.22
C ALA A 34 5.56 7.80 1.98
N LEU A 35 6.58 7.52 2.78
CA LEU A 35 7.42 8.51 3.45
C LEU A 35 8.83 8.45 2.86
N ALA A 36 9.59 9.54 2.98
CA ALA A 36 10.97 9.57 2.53
C ALA A 36 11.83 8.53 3.27
N LEU A 37 12.81 7.93 2.58
CA LEU A 37 13.61 6.83 3.14
C LEU A 37 14.38 7.21 4.42
N ASP A 38 14.78 8.47 4.55
CA ASP A 38 15.47 9.02 5.72
C ASP A 38 14.55 9.29 6.90
N THR A 39 13.24 9.04 6.77
CA THR A 39 12.27 9.24 7.86
C THR A 39 12.56 8.26 8.99
N PRO A 40 12.89 8.74 10.21
CA PRO A 40 13.17 7.87 11.34
C PRO A 40 11.88 7.27 11.90
N LEU A 41 11.93 5.99 12.26
CA LEU A 41 10.82 5.22 12.81
C LEU A 41 11.23 4.68 14.20
N PRO A 42 10.44 4.94 15.26
CA PRO A 42 10.74 4.44 16.59
C PRO A 42 10.46 2.93 16.69
N THR A 43 11.38 2.21 17.33
CA THR A 43 11.27 0.77 17.61
C THR A 43 11.34 0.50 19.12
N PRO A 44 10.93 -0.68 19.60
CA PRO A 44 11.09 -1.08 21.00
C PRO A 44 12.55 -1.10 21.49
N THR A 45 13.52 -1.15 20.57
CA THR A 45 14.95 -1.25 20.87
C THR A 45 15.73 0.03 20.57
N GLY A 46 15.16 0.97 19.81
CA GLY A 46 15.83 2.20 19.40
C GLY A 46 15.12 2.90 18.25
N TRP A 47 15.86 3.13 17.17
CA TRP A 47 15.38 3.77 15.95
C TRP A 47 15.79 2.93 14.74
N THR A 48 14.93 2.90 13.74
CA THR A 48 15.26 2.50 12.37
C THR A 48 14.88 3.65 11.43
N THR A 49 15.12 3.49 10.14
CA THR A 49 14.66 4.43 9.11
C THR A 49 13.69 3.74 8.17
N MET A 50 12.87 4.53 7.46
CA MET A 50 11.98 3.99 6.42
C MET A 50 12.76 3.26 5.31
N GLY A 51 14.02 3.61 5.07
CA GLY A 51 14.93 2.91 4.15
C GLY A 51 15.42 1.56 4.67
N GLU A 52 15.68 1.44 5.97
CA GLU A 52 16.30 0.25 6.58
C GLU A 52 15.30 -0.75 7.15
N VAL A 53 14.05 -0.34 7.40
CA VAL A 53 13.03 -1.23 7.99
C VAL A 53 12.71 -2.43 7.09
N GLU A 54 12.65 -3.62 7.67
CA GLU A 54 12.39 -4.89 6.98
C GLU A 54 11.13 -5.59 7.51
N VAL A 55 10.63 -6.56 6.74
CA VAL A 55 9.50 -7.39 7.16
C VAL A 55 9.91 -8.25 8.35
N GLY A 56 9.12 -8.21 9.42
CA GLY A 56 9.43 -8.86 10.68
C GLY A 56 9.95 -7.93 11.76
N ASP A 57 10.42 -6.72 11.41
CA ASP A 57 10.83 -5.72 12.39
C ASP A 57 9.64 -5.23 13.25
N GLU A 58 9.93 -4.76 14.46
CA GLU A 58 8.94 -4.14 15.33
C GLU A 58 9.04 -2.61 15.32
N LEU A 59 7.92 -1.96 15.03
CA LEU A 59 7.73 -0.51 15.15
C LEU A 59 6.81 -0.20 16.33
N ILE A 60 6.71 1.09 16.70
CA ILE A 60 5.74 1.54 17.69
C ILE A 60 4.46 2.04 16.99
N GLY A 61 3.31 1.51 17.41
CA GLY A 61 1.98 1.90 16.98
C GLY A 61 1.53 3.26 17.55
N ALA A 62 0.45 3.83 16.99
CA ALA A 62 -0.13 5.08 17.51
C ALA A 62 -0.67 4.98 18.95
N ASP A 63 -1.03 3.76 19.38
CA ASP A 63 -1.43 3.40 20.74
C ASP A 63 -0.23 3.16 21.68
N GLY A 64 1.00 3.36 21.19
CA GLY A 64 2.24 3.21 21.94
C GLY A 64 2.74 1.79 22.07
N ARG A 65 2.02 0.78 21.56
CA ARG A 65 2.42 -0.64 21.68
C ARG A 65 3.33 -1.06 20.52
N PRO A 66 4.25 -2.01 20.73
CA PRO A 66 4.96 -2.66 19.64
C PRO A 66 4.01 -3.28 18.61
N THR A 67 4.33 -3.14 17.33
CA THR A 67 3.59 -3.72 16.19
C THR A 67 4.58 -4.21 15.16
N ARG A 68 4.30 -5.36 14.55
CA ARG A 68 5.22 -5.98 13.59
C ARG A 68 4.97 -5.47 12.18
N VAL A 69 6.06 -5.26 11.45
CA VAL A 69 6.03 -4.95 10.02
C VAL A 69 5.69 -6.23 9.25
N MET A 70 4.53 -6.21 8.58
CA MET A 70 4.01 -7.33 7.81
C MET A 70 4.46 -7.28 6.35
N ALA A 71 4.66 -6.08 5.82
CA ALA A 71 5.13 -5.86 4.46
C ALA A 71 5.90 -4.55 4.36
N ALA A 72 6.85 -4.49 3.45
CA ALA A 72 7.54 -3.26 3.09
C ALA A 72 7.65 -3.17 1.56
N THR A 73 7.34 -2.01 1.00
CA THR A 73 7.39 -1.82 -0.46
C THR A 73 8.83 -1.67 -0.95
N ASP A 74 9.07 -1.86 -2.24
CA ASP A 74 10.30 -1.35 -2.86
C ASP A 74 10.34 0.19 -2.80
N VAL A 75 11.53 0.74 -2.97
CA VAL A 75 11.75 2.19 -3.05
C VAL A 75 11.05 2.75 -4.30
N MET A 76 10.23 3.77 -4.09
CA MET A 76 9.49 4.46 -5.14
C MET A 76 10.18 5.79 -5.47
N HIS A 77 10.50 5.99 -6.75
CA HIS A 77 11.11 7.21 -7.29
C HIS A 77 10.08 8.04 -8.09
N ASP A 78 10.42 9.30 -8.37
CA ASP A 78 9.68 10.22 -9.25
C ASP A 78 8.22 10.48 -8.85
N ARG A 79 7.92 10.42 -7.56
CA ARG A 79 6.60 10.77 -6.99
C ARG A 79 6.58 12.21 -6.47
N PRO A 80 5.47 12.96 -6.64
CA PRO A 80 5.36 14.28 -6.05
C PRO A 80 5.43 14.17 -4.52
N CYS A 81 6.39 14.87 -3.91
CA CYS A 81 6.65 14.86 -2.47
C CYS A 81 6.32 16.24 -1.88
N TYR A 82 5.93 16.23 -0.62
CA TYR A 82 5.60 17.43 0.13
C TYR A 82 6.31 17.41 1.48
N GLU A 83 6.81 18.56 1.90
CA GLU A 83 7.19 18.83 3.29
C GLU A 83 5.94 19.26 4.06
N VAL A 84 5.57 18.51 5.08
CA VAL A 84 4.46 18.79 5.99
C VAL A 84 5.04 19.31 7.31
N GLU A 85 4.80 20.58 7.62
CA GLU A 85 5.25 21.23 8.85
C GLU A 85 4.13 21.29 9.88
N PHE A 86 4.45 20.89 11.12
CA PHE A 86 3.54 20.90 12.26
C PHE A 86 3.77 22.10 13.16
N SER A 87 2.78 22.44 13.99
CA SER A 87 2.81 23.59 14.90
C SER A 87 3.90 23.55 15.97
N ASP A 88 4.52 22.39 16.18
CA ASP A 88 5.67 22.21 17.07
C ASP A 88 7.03 22.41 16.36
N GLY A 89 7.02 22.73 15.06
CA GLY A 89 8.20 22.91 14.21
C GLY A 89 8.71 21.61 13.58
N THR A 90 8.06 20.47 13.84
CA THR A 90 8.42 19.19 13.21
C THR A 90 8.09 19.23 11.73
N VAL A 91 8.96 18.65 10.90
CA VAL A 91 8.72 18.46 9.45
C VAL A 91 8.77 16.97 9.11
N ILE A 92 7.82 16.51 8.30
CA ILE A 92 7.83 15.17 7.70
C ILE A 92 7.71 15.30 6.18
N VAL A 93 8.53 14.53 5.46
CA VAL A 93 8.44 14.42 4.00
C VAL A 93 7.57 13.23 3.63
N ALA A 94 6.45 13.50 2.96
CA ALA A 94 5.48 12.51 2.55
C ALA A 94 5.13 12.63 1.07
N ASP A 95 4.73 11.53 0.44
CA ASP A 95 4.21 11.58 -0.92
C ASP A 95 2.83 12.26 -0.97
N ALA A 96 2.46 12.77 -2.15
CA ALA A 96 1.20 13.48 -2.39
C ALA A 96 -0.03 12.73 -1.88
N ARG A 97 -0.01 11.40 -1.99
CA ARG A 97 -1.15 10.54 -1.66
C ARG A 97 -1.13 10.07 -0.21
N HIS A 98 -0.05 10.35 0.54
CA HIS A 98 0.11 9.89 1.91
C HIS A 98 -1.07 10.33 2.78
N GLN A 99 -1.64 9.37 3.50
CA GLN A 99 -2.89 9.55 4.21
C GLN A 99 -2.66 9.88 5.68
N TRP A 100 -3.30 10.96 6.11
CA TRP A 100 -3.26 11.47 7.46
C TRP A 100 -4.64 11.34 8.08
N ARG A 101 -4.69 10.82 9.31
CA ARG A 101 -5.90 10.89 10.13
C ARG A 101 -5.94 12.27 10.78
N THR A 102 -6.72 13.19 10.19
CA THR A 102 -6.80 14.57 10.67
C THR A 102 -8.14 14.88 11.32
N THR A 103 -8.16 15.84 12.23
CA THR A 103 -9.37 16.58 12.63
C THR A 103 -9.44 17.89 11.88
N THR A 104 -10.62 18.23 11.36
CA THR A 104 -10.88 19.51 10.68
C THR A 104 -11.71 20.46 11.54
N ARG A 105 -11.45 21.78 11.44
CA ARG A 105 -12.28 22.80 12.10
C ARG A 105 -13.53 23.08 11.27
N ALA A 106 -14.68 23.21 11.92
CA ALA A 106 -15.94 23.53 11.28
C ALA A 106 -15.81 24.89 10.61
N VAL A 107 -16.24 24.94 9.35
CA VAL A 107 -16.53 26.23 8.71
C VAL A 107 -17.64 26.85 9.53
N SER A 108 -17.36 27.96 10.20
CA SER A 108 -18.40 28.85 10.73
C SER A 108 -19.13 29.44 9.52
N GLY A 109 -20.03 28.66 8.93
CA GLY A 109 -20.91 29.08 7.86
C GLY A 109 -21.93 30.06 8.43
N ALA A 110 -22.00 31.22 7.80
CA ALA A 110 -23.02 32.24 8.00
C ALA A 110 -24.41 31.61 8.16
N THR A 111 -25.18 32.12 9.12
CA THR A 111 -26.62 31.87 9.21
C THR A 111 -27.24 32.13 7.83
N PRO A 112 -27.95 31.18 7.22
CA PRO A 112 -28.67 31.46 5.98
C PRO A 112 -29.75 32.50 6.32
N SER A 113 -29.65 33.69 5.73
CA SER A 113 -30.73 34.67 5.80
C SER A 113 -31.92 34.12 5.01
N LEU A 114 -32.89 33.55 5.73
CA LEU A 114 -34.18 33.13 5.20
C LEU A 114 -35.04 34.37 4.97
N HIS A 115 -35.39 34.65 3.71
CA HIS A 115 -36.42 35.62 3.37
C HIS A 115 -37.78 34.91 3.31
N TRP A 116 -38.76 35.43 4.06
CA TRP A 116 -40.16 35.02 3.97
C TRP A 116 -40.84 35.89 2.90
N SER A 117 -41.41 35.29 1.87
CA SER A 117 -42.32 35.98 0.94
C SER A 117 -43.76 35.63 1.30
N SER A 118 -44.62 36.64 1.37
CA SER A 118 -46.02 36.52 1.80
C SER A 118 -46.95 35.88 0.76
N GLU A 119 -46.46 35.49 -0.42
CA GLU A 119 -47.29 35.08 -1.54
C GLU A 119 -47.25 33.58 -1.89
N ALA A 120 -46.37 32.76 -1.28
CA ALA A 120 -46.26 31.35 -1.72
C ALA A 120 -46.03 30.27 -0.64
N HIS A 121 -45.86 30.58 0.65
CA HIS A 121 -45.71 29.58 1.73
C HIS A 121 -44.78 28.37 1.40
N VAL A 122 -43.64 28.57 0.72
CA VAL A 122 -42.63 27.52 0.46
C VAL A 122 -41.20 28.09 0.61
N LEU A 123 -40.31 27.30 1.20
CA LEU A 123 -38.87 27.60 1.39
C LEU A 123 -38.07 27.26 0.12
N HIS A 124 -37.34 28.22 -0.45
CA HIS A 124 -36.41 27.99 -1.56
C HIS A 124 -34.94 28.21 -1.15
N PRO A 125 -34.00 27.31 -1.51
CA PRO A 125 -32.57 27.59 -1.49
C PRO A 125 -32.15 28.36 -2.75
N ALA A 126 -31.37 29.44 -2.60
CA ALA A 126 -30.95 30.30 -3.71
C ALA A 126 -29.94 29.59 -4.63
N GLN A 127 -30.27 29.45 -5.93
CA GLN A 127 -29.33 29.08 -6.98
C GLN A 127 -28.52 30.31 -7.44
N ARG A 128 -27.19 30.19 -7.48
CA ARG A 128 -26.31 31.16 -8.16
C ARG A 128 -26.38 30.91 -9.67
N GLN A 129 -26.98 31.82 -10.43
CA GLN A 129 -26.73 31.95 -11.86
C GLN A 129 -25.57 32.93 -12.10
N THR A 130 -24.60 32.49 -12.89
CA THR A 130 -23.49 33.30 -13.40
C THR A 130 -23.84 33.87 -14.78
N GLY A 131 -23.72 35.20 -14.95
CA GLY A 131 -23.78 35.90 -16.24
C GLY A 131 -23.53 37.40 -16.08
N LEU A 132 -22.41 37.89 -16.62
CA LEU A 132 -21.92 39.30 -16.72
C LEU A 132 -22.71 40.14 -17.77
N PRO A 133 -22.45 41.46 -18.00
CA PRO A 133 -21.60 42.46 -17.29
C PRO A 133 -22.24 43.86 -17.04
N ALA A 134 -21.55 44.63 -16.17
CA ALA A 134 -21.40 46.10 -16.01
C ALA A 134 -22.46 47.11 -16.54
N LEU A 135 -22.84 48.08 -15.69
CA LEU A 135 -23.04 49.50 -16.05
C LEU A 135 -23.01 50.42 -14.82
N VAL A 136 -22.49 51.64 -15.04
CA VAL A 136 -22.25 52.76 -14.11
C VAL A 136 -23.53 53.59 -13.89
N GLY A 137 -23.73 54.15 -12.70
CA GLY A 137 -24.71 55.24 -12.48
C GLY A 137 -25.10 55.44 -11.01
N GLY A 138 -25.00 56.68 -10.51
CA GLY A 138 -25.22 57.05 -9.11
C GLY A 138 -26.66 57.42 -8.73
N GLY A 139 -26.86 57.91 -7.50
CA GLY A 139 -28.09 58.62 -7.11
C GLY A 139 -28.67 58.24 -5.75
N ARG A 140 -28.90 59.25 -4.91
CA ARG A 140 -29.36 59.24 -3.50
C ARG A 140 -30.87 59.03 -3.30
N ARG A 141 -31.24 58.77 -2.02
CA ARG A 141 -32.49 59.03 -1.23
C ARG A 141 -33.46 57.83 -1.09
N GLY A 142 -34.07 57.50 0.07
CA GLY A 142 -34.03 58.04 1.44
C GLY A 142 -35.12 57.39 2.35
N TYR A 143 -34.91 57.45 3.68
CA TYR A 143 -35.87 57.36 4.82
C TYR A 143 -36.64 56.02 5.05
N THR A 144 -37.01 55.53 6.25
CA THR A 144 -37.04 56.04 7.65
C THR A 144 -37.14 54.83 8.61
N ALA A 145 -36.75 55.04 9.88
CA ALA A 145 -36.63 54.05 10.94
C ALA A 145 -37.96 53.57 11.57
N TYR A 146 -37.95 52.34 12.11
CA TYR A 146 -38.71 51.99 13.33
C TYR A 146 -37.79 51.37 14.38
N ARG A 147 -37.97 51.84 15.62
CA ARG A 147 -37.19 51.53 16.81
C ARG A 147 -37.49 50.14 17.34
N ALA A 148 -36.43 49.39 17.60
CA ALA A 148 -36.38 48.29 18.55
C ALA A 148 -36.59 48.83 19.97
N ALA A 149 -37.70 48.47 20.64
CA ALA A 149 -37.83 48.64 22.09
C ALA A 149 -38.96 47.85 22.76
N GLU A 150 -39.97 47.29 22.07
CA GLU A 150 -41.22 46.93 22.76
C GLU A 150 -41.68 45.48 22.79
N LEU A 151 -40.95 44.52 22.22
CA LEU A 151 -41.37 43.12 22.30
C LEU A 151 -40.22 42.22 22.73
N TYR A 152 -40.40 41.67 23.94
CA TYR A 152 -39.60 40.67 24.65
C TYR A 152 -38.50 41.20 25.57
N GLY A 153 -38.97 41.89 26.61
CA GLY A 153 -38.37 41.79 27.93
C GLY A 153 -38.49 40.38 28.53
N SER A 154 -37.60 40.13 29.49
CA SER A 154 -37.55 39.02 30.46
C SER A 154 -36.91 37.70 30.01
N ARG A 155 -35.56 37.66 30.01
CA ARG A 155 -34.71 36.73 30.80
C ARG A 155 -33.23 36.89 30.40
N PHE A 156 -32.65 38.04 30.77
CA PHE A 156 -31.20 38.16 30.91
C PHE A 156 -30.86 37.92 32.38
N ALA A 157 -30.58 36.66 32.72
CA ALA A 157 -29.87 36.30 33.94
C ALA A 157 -28.84 35.24 33.57
N GLY A 158 -27.57 35.67 33.57
CA GLY A 158 -26.38 34.84 33.71
C GLY A 158 -26.06 33.87 32.57
N VAL A 159 -25.29 34.31 31.57
CA VAL A 159 -24.04 33.63 31.16
C VAL A 159 -23.12 34.69 30.56
N SER A 160 -22.10 35.06 31.33
CA SER A 160 -20.88 35.70 30.83
C SER A 160 -20.33 34.91 29.64
N ARG A 161 -20.27 35.51 28.46
CA ARG A 161 -19.52 34.97 27.32
C ARG A 161 -18.05 34.84 27.72
N PRO A 162 -17.43 33.65 27.67
CA PRO A 162 -15.99 33.55 27.64
C PRO A 162 -15.53 33.81 26.20
N GLU A 163 -14.84 34.92 25.97
CA GLU A 163 -13.96 35.11 24.80
C GLU A 163 -12.79 34.12 24.86
N SER A 164 -13.04 32.82 24.65
CA SER A 164 -11.97 31.80 24.44
C SER A 164 -12.47 30.36 24.29
N ALA A 165 -13.77 30.10 24.08
CA ALA A 165 -14.22 28.74 23.80
C ALA A 165 -13.78 28.30 22.40
N ALA A 166 -12.63 27.62 22.34
CA ALA A 166 -12.13 26.93 21.16
C ALA A 166 -13.19 25.94 20.63
N THR A 167 -13.89 26.33 19.57
CA THR A 167 -14.79 25.46 18.80
C THR A 167 -13.96 24.44 18.01
N THR A 168 -13.51 23.38 18.67
CA THR A 168 -12.99 22.17 18.03
C THR A 168 -14.16 21.30 17.60
N SER A 169 -14.57 21.39 16.34
CA SER A 169 -15.52 20.42 15.79
C SER A 169 -14.83 19.10 15.48
N GLU A 170 -15.41 18.00 15.93
CA GLU A 170 -14.87 16.66 15.77
C GLU A 170 -15.32 16.02 14.45
N HIS A 171 -14.61 16.33 13.37
CA HIS A 171 -14.66 15.52 12.15
C HIS A 171 -13.28 14.89 11.93
N ARG A 172 -13.12 13.63 12.35
CA ARG A 172 -11.93 12.82 12.05
C ARG A 172 -12.09 12.24 10.63
N SER A 173 -11.39 12.81 9.66
CA SER A 173 -11.37 12.35 8.27
C SER A 173 -9.96 11.93 7.88
N VAL A 174 -9.85 10.82 7.15
CA VAL A 174 -8.59 10.45 6.48
C VAL A 174 -8.47 11.30 5.23
N VAL A 175 -7.39 12.08 5.11
CA VAL A 175 -7.13 13.01 4.00
C VAL A 175 -5.70 12.82 3.49
N THR A 176 -5.47 13.03 2.20
CA THR A 176 -4.15 12.91 1.57
C THR A 176 -3.32 14.19 1.74
N THR A 177 -1.99 14.09 1.63
CA THR A 177 -1.11 15.27 1.70
C THR A 177 -1.46 16.35 0.68
N GLU A 178 -1.83 15.95 -0.54
CA GLU A 178 -2.26 16.87 -1.61
C GLU A 178 -3.59 17.58 -1.25
N GLU A 179 -4.56 16.86 -0.68
CA GLU A 179 -5.81 17.47 -0.20
C GLU A 179 -5.58 18.42 0.98
N ILE A 180 -4.66 18.08 1.89
CA ILE A 180 -4.25 18.97 2.98
C ILE A 180 -3.62 20.24 2.40
N ALA A 181 -2.73 20.11 1.42
CA ALA A 181 -2.12 21.26 0.74
C ALA A 181 -3.19 22.17 0.12
N ALA A 182 -4.20 21.58 -0.54
CA ALA A 182 -5.31 22.32 -1.15
C ALA A 182 -6.25 22.99 -0.13
N THR A 183 -6.36 22.44 1.08
CA THR A 183 -7.33 22.87 2.11
C THR A 183 -6.68 23.31 3.43
N LEU A 184 -5.41 23.72 3.38
CA LEU A 184 -4.56 23.97 4.56
C LEU A 184 -5.13 25.02 5.52
N ARG A 185 -5.79 26.05 4.99
CA ARG A 185 -6.35 27.18 5.77
C ARG A 185 -7.86 27.24 5.62
N CYS A 186 -8.55 27.58 6.72
CA CYS A 186 -10.00 27.79 6.68
C CYS A 186 -10.36 29.03 5.84
N ALA A 187 -11.47 28.96 5.10
CA ALA A 187 -11.97 30.07 4.26
C ALA A 187 -12.60 31.24 5.06
N SER A 188 -12.83 31.07 6.37
CA SER A 188 -13.34 32.15 7.25
C SER A 188 -12.24 33.14 7.65
N ALA A 189 -12.64 34.38 7.93
CA ALA A 189 -11.75 35.52 8.21
C ALA A 189 -10.75 35.22 9.34
N GLY A 190 -9.51 34.88 8.96
CA GLY A 190 -8.43 34.61 9.92
C GLY A 190 -7.32 33.68 9.44
N GLY A 191 -7.47 32.99 8.30
CA GLY A 191 -6.38 32.21 7.69
C GLY A 191 -5.77 31.13 8.59
N ARG A 192 -6.53 30.65 9.59
CA ARG A 192 -6.06 29.69 10.60
C ARG A 192 -5.87 28.28 9.99
N PRO A 193 -4.95 27.46 10.55
CA PRO A 193 -4.77 26.07 10.14
C PRO A 193 -6.06 25.26 10.24
N ASN A 194 -6.36 24.48 9.21
CA ASN A 194 -7.58 23.68 9.10
C ASN A 194 -7.41 22.25 9.64
N HIS A 195 -6.24 21.66 9.45
CA HIS A 195 -5.98 20.24 9.76
C HIS A 195 -5.14 20.07 11.02
N ALA A 196 -5.44 19.04 11.81
CA ALA A 196 -4.63 18.64 12.97
C ALA A 196 -4.52 17.12 13.11
N VAL A 197 -3.36 16.62 13.54
CA VAL A 197 -3.08 15.20 13.80
C VAL A 197 -2.99 14.95 15.30
N ALA A 198 -3.49 13.82 15.79
CA ALA A 198 -3.41 13.50 17.22
C ALA A 198 -1.96 13.26 17.69
N VAL A 199 -1.67 13.61 18.94
CA VAL A 199 -0.42 13.20 19.61
C VAL A 199 -0.52 11.71 19.96
N ALA A 200 0.59 10.99 19.79
CA ALA A 200 0.67 9.55 20.07
C ALA A 200 0.48 9.24 21.57
N ALA A 201 0.00 8.03 21.87
CA ALA A 201 -0.02 7.53 23.24
C ALA A 201 1.41 7.27 23.77
N PRO A 202 1.62 7.24 25.11
CA PRO A 202 2.89 6.84 25.69
C PRO A 202 3.30 5.44 25.22
N PHE A 203 4.60 5.24 24.99
CA PHE A 203 5.11 3.92 24.61
C PHE A 203 4.82 2.92 25.73
N VAL A 204 4.29 1.76 25.38
CA VAL A 204 3.96 0.68 26.31
C VAL A 204 5.03 -0.40 26.13
N LEU A 205 6.10 -0.29 26.92
CA LEU A 205 7.25 -1.19 26.89
C LEU A 205 7.38 -1.94 28.21
N GLU A 206 8.04 -3.10 28.17
CA GLU A 206 8.26 -3.94 29.35
C GLU A 206 9.17 -3.29 30.38
N GLU A 207 9.01 -3.71 31.63
CA GLU A 207 9.89 -3.32 32.71
C GLU A 207 11.25 -3.97 32.54
N ARG A 208 12.31 -3.17 32.69
CA ARG A 208 13.69 -3.63 32.51
C ARG A 208 14.43 -3.62 33.83
N ASP A 209 15.34 -4.57 34.00
CA ASP A 209 16.33 -4.48 35.07
C ASP A 209 17.34 -3.38 34.73
N LEU A 210 17.44 -2.36 35.58
CA LEU A 210 18.25 -1.16 35.38
C LEU A 210 19.30 -1.10 36.49
N PRO A 211 20.58 -0.86 36.17
CA PRO A 211 21.69 -1.00 37.11
C PRO A 211 21.75 0.16 38.12
N LEU A 212 20.99 1.24 37.85
CA LEU A 212 20.81 2.40 38.70
C LEU A 212 19.35 2.83 38.58
N SER A 213 18.74 3.23 39.70
CA SER A 213 17.38 3.75 39.71
C SER A 213 17.21 4.85 38.65
N PRO A 214 16.14 4.83 37.84
CA PRO A 214 15.87 5.87 36.85
C PRO A 214 15.86 7.27 37.45
N TYR A 215 15.27 7.45 38.63
CA TYR A 215 15.22 8.75 39.30
C TYR A 215 16.63 9.25 39.65
N ALA A 216 17.47 8.37 40.20
CA ALA A 216 18.85 8.68 40.57
C ALA A 216 19.71 9.04 39.36
N LEU A 217 19.57 8.29 38.25
CA LEU A 217 20.23 8.64 37.00
C LEU A 217 19.77 10.02 36.49
N GLY A 218 18.47 10.34 36.61
CA GLY A 218 17.92 11.62 36.18
C GLY A 218 18.50 12.80 36.96
N ILE A 219 18.60 12.68 38.29
CA ILE A 219 19.23 13.69 39.15
C ILE A 219 20.70 13.88 38.77
N TRP A 220 21.44 12.80 38.57
CA TRP A 220 22.86 12.87 38.19
C TRP A 220 23.05 13.45 36.77
N LEU A 221 22.17 13.14 35.82
CA LEU A 221 22.27 13.70 34.47
C LEU A 221 22.06 15.23 34.46
N GLY A 222 21.15 15.76 35.29
CA GLY A 222 21.00 17.20 35.49
C GLY A 222 22.20 17.81 36.22
N ASP A 223 22.22 17.65 37.54
CA ASP A 223 23.14 18.35 38.45
C ASP A 223 24.39 17.53 38.86
N GLY A 224 24.62 16.37 38.27
CA GLY A 224 25.79 15.53 38.54
C GLY A 224 27.09 16.08 37.93
N HIS A 225 28.21 15.80 38.59
CA HIS A 225 29.54 16.10 38.09
C HIS A 225 29.89 15.13 36.95
N SER A 226 30.41 15.65 35.83
CA SER A 226 30.68 14.83 34.65
C SER A 226 31.71 13.70 34.87
N ALA A 227 32.58 13.81 35.87
CA ALA A 227 33.67 12.84 36.11
C ALA A 227 33.32 11.73 37.12
N ASP A 228 32.42 12.01 38.05
CA ASP A 228 32.29 11.25 39.29
C ASP A 228 30.81 11.07 39.67
N ALA A 229 30.52 10.13 40.59
CA ALA A 229 29.19 9.92 41.14
C ALA A 229 28.77 11.00 42.17
N LEU A 230 29.22 12.25 41.95
CA LEU A 230 28.87 13.41 42.75
C LEU A 230 27.73 14.19 42.08
N PHE A 231 26.88 14.82 42.88
CA PHE A 231 25.88 15.79 42.43
C PHE A 231 25.74 16.91 43.46
N SER A 232 25.20 18.05 43.04
CA SER A 232 24.99 19.19 43.93
C SER A 232 23.51 19.54 44.01
N THR A 233 22.97 19.68 45.23
CA THR A 233 21.57 20.09 45.44
C THR A 233 21.42 20.93 46.70
N ALA A 234 20.59 21.97 46.60
CA ALA A 234 20.16 22.76 47.76
C ALA A 234 18.83 22.24 48.38
N ASP A 235 18.12 21.35 47.69
CA ASP A 235 16.84 20.79 48.12
C ASP A 235 17.09 19.46 48.88
N PRO A 236 16.88 19.41 50.21
CA PRO A 236 17.09 18.18 51.00
C PRO A 236 16.12 17.06 50.61
N GLU A 237 14.93 17.38 50.09
CA GLU A 237 13.95 16.37 49.67
C GLU A 237 14.46 15.50 48.50
N ILE A 238 15.43 15.97 47.72
CA ILE A 238 16.10 15.13 46.70
C ILE A 238 16.86 13.98 47.37
N ILE A 239 17.48 14.22 48.53
CA ILE A 239 18.24 13.24 49.29
C ILE A 239 17.30 12.15 49.79
N ASP A 240 16.20 12.55 50.44
CA ASP A 240 15.18 11.62 50.95
C ASP A 240 14.61 10.74 49.82
N ASN A 241 14.36 11.33 48.64
CA ASN A 241 13.88 10.60 47.46
C ASN A 241 14.92 9.60 46.91
N LEU A 242 16.21 9.92 46.96
CA LEU A 242 17.29 9.02 46.54
C LEU A 242 17.48 7.87 47.54
N GLU A 243 17.36 8.14 48.84
CA GLU A 243 17.41 7.13 49.89
C GLU A 243 16.21 6.17 49.82
N ALA A 244 15.01 6.69 49.52
CA ALA A 244 13.82 5.89 49.28
C ALA A 244 13.94 4.97 48.05
N GLU A 245 14.80 5.31 47.09
CA GLU A 245 15.14 4.45 45.93
C GLU A 245 16.22 3.40 46.29
N GLY A 246 16.63 3.32 47.56
CA GLY A 246 17.57 2.34 48.08
C GLY A 246 19.04 2.71 47.89
N LEU A 247 19.36 3.99 47.64
CA LEU A 247 20.73 4.48 47.52
C LEU A 247 21.18 5.18 48.81
N ARG A 248 22.47 5.11 49.11
CA ARG A 248 23.08 5.89 50.19
C ARG A 248 23.63 7.19 49.63
N VAL A 249 23.38 8.30 50.31
CA VAL A 249 23.82 9.63 49.90
C VAL A 249 24.76 10.22 50.95
N GLU A 250 26.03 10.40 50.60
CA GLU A 250 27.04 10.92 51.53
C GLU A 250 27.42 12.35 51.19
N ARG A 251 27.41 13.25 52.18
CA ARG A 251 27.84 14.64 51.95
C ARG A 251 29.35 14.72 51.77
N VAL A 252 29.82 15.45 50.75
CA VAL A 252 31.25 15.59 50.42
C VAL A 252 31.63 17.07 50.29
N GLY A 253 32.48 17.58 51.19
CA GLY A 253 33.01 18.95 51.10
C GLY A 253 32.00 20.04 51.51
N SER A 254 32.00 21.18 50.79
CA SER A 254 31.15 22.34 51.07
C SER A 254 29.65 22.10 50.82
N SER A 255 28.81 22.99 51.36
CA SER A 255 27.50 22.71 51.95
C SER A 255 26.41 21.99 51.15
N ILE A 256 26.55 21.75 49.85
CA ILE A 256 25.48 21.21 48.98
C ILE A 256 25.93 20.08 48.03
N SER A 257 27.14 19.54 48.17
CA SER A 257 27.64 18.46 47.30
C SER A 257 27.54 17.09 47.99
N TYR A 258 27.08 16.08 47.24
CA TYR A 258 26.79 14.74 47.74
C TYR A 258 27.30 13.65 46.79
N ARG A 259 27.65 12.49 47.33
CA ARG A 259 28.08 11.29 46.61
C ARG A 259 26.98 10.23 46.68
N LEU A 260 26.68 9.62 45.53
CA LEU A 260 25.83 8.45 45.44
C LEU A 260 26.63 7.17 45.68
N ALA A 261 26.15 6.31 46.57
CA ALA A 261 26.72 5.00 46.85
C ALA A 261 25.61 3.93 46.94
N PHE A 262 25.94 2.69 46.61
CA PHE A 262 25.06 1.57 46.93
C PHE A 262 25.11 1.26 48.43
N PRO A 263 24.07 0.64 49.01
CA PRO A 263 24.10 0.19 50.39
C PRO A 263 25.25 -0.80 50.59
N GLU A 264 25.87 -0.75 51.77
CA GLU A 264 26.91 -1.72 52.12
C GLU A 264 26.29 -3.12 52.17
N PRO A 265 26.92 -4.14 51.56
CA PRO A 265 26.46 -5.51 51.74
C PRO A 265 26.51 -5.83 53.24
N GLU A 266 25.42 -6.35 53.80
CA GLU A 266 25.44 -6.88 55.16
C GLU A 266 26.59 -7.90 55.23
N SER A 267 27.55 -7.65 56.13
CA SER A 267 28.59 -8.63 56.39
C SER A 267 27.89 -9.92 56.80
N PRO A 268 28.11 -11.06 56.10
CA PRO A 268 27.52 -12.30 56.56
C PRO A 268 28.06 -12.53 57.97
N GLY A 269 27.18 -12.44 58.97
CA GLY A 269 27.53 -12.73 60.36
C GLY A 269 28.24 -14.08 60.45
N SER A 270 29.12 -14.23 61.44
CA SER A 270 29.96 -15.42 61.61
C SER A 270 29.12 -16.69 61.39
N ARG A 271 29.48 -17.47 60.37
CA ARG A 271 28.85 -18.77 60.12
C ARG A 271 29.69 -19.83 60.81
N ALA A 272 29.07 -20.59 61.70
CA ALA A 272 29.67 -21.79 62.27
C ALA A 272 29.77 -22.89 61.20
N CYS A 273 30.93 -23.51 61.08
CA CYS A 273 31.13 -24.61 60.14
C CYS A 273 30.27 -25.83 60.54
N VAL A 274 29.45 -26.31 59.60
CA VAL A 274 28.54 -27.47 59.82
C VAL A 274 29.30 -28.78 60.10
N VAL A 275 30.62 -28.82 59.83
CA VAL A 275 31.47 -30.00 60.03
C VAL A 275 32.26 -29.95 61.35
N CYS A 276 32.68 -28.78 61.82
CA CYS A 276 33.56 -28.66 62.99
C CYS A 276 33.13 -27.64 64.06
N GLY A 277 32.07 -26.88 63.85
CA GLY A 277 31.50 -25.94 64.83
C GLY A 277 32.31 -24.67 65.10
N VAL A 278 33.45 -24.46 64.43
CA VAL A 278 34.28 -23.25 64.58
C VAL A 278 33.61 -22.07 63.86
N GLU A 279 33.49 -20.93 64.55
CA GLU A 279 33.06 -19.66 63.95
C GLU A 279 34.19 -19.08 63.08
N PHE A 280 33.94 -18.94 61.79
CA PHE A 280 34.89 -18.29 60.88
C PHE A 280 34.48 -16.82 60.67
N GLY A 281 35.26 -15.91 61.26
CA GLY A 281 35.32 -14.50 60.90
C GLY A 281 36.11 -14.31 59.60
N THR A 282 35.68 -13.35 58.78
CA THR A 282 36.16 -13.04 57.43
C THR A 282 37.69 -13.17 57.22
N CYS A 283 38.10 -14.02 56.27
CA CYS A 283 39.48 -14.08 55.79
C CYS A 283 39.80 -12.84 54.95
N VAL A 284 40.59 -11.90 55.48
CA VAL A 284 41.06 -10.68 54.77
C VAL A 284 42.37 -10.92 54.01
N SER A 285 42.76 -12.17 53.71
CA SER A 285 44.03 -12.45 53.03
C SER A 285 44.02 -13.77 52.25
N ALA A 286 43.12 -13.89 51.28
CA ALA A 286 43.20 -14.88 50.20
C ALA A 286 42.97 -14.17 48.84
N PRO A 287 43.60 -14.61 47.74
CA PRO A 287 43.32 -14.06 46.42
C PRO A 287 41.84 -14.29 46.14
N ALA A 288 41.10 -13.21 45.97
CA ALA A 288 39.66 -13.27 46.04
C ALA A 288 39.10 -14.24 44.99
N PRO A 289 38.17 -15.14 45.37
CA PRO A 289 37.57 -16.06 44.41
C PRO A 289 36.90 -15.24 43.31
N GLY A 290 37.06 -15.69 42.06
CA GLY A 290 36.38 -15.10 40.91
C GLY A 290 34.87 -15.02 41.14
N CYS A 291 34.22 -14.03 40.52
CA CYS A 291 32.77 -13.91 40.56
C CYS A 291 32.15 -15.21 39.99
N SER A 292 31.13 -15.77 40.65
CA SER A 292 30.44 -16.97 40.14
C SER A 292 29.77 -16.76 38.78
N ASP A 293 29.55 -15.50 38.39
CA ASP A 293 28.93 -15.10 37.13
C ASP A 293 29.93 -14.56 36.09
N CYS A 294 31.18 -14.29 36.47
CA CYS A 294 32.24 -13.88 35.52
C CYS A 294 33.65 -14.23 36.03
N ASP A 295 34.51 -14.77 35.16
CA ASP A 295 35.90 -15.19 35.46
C ASP A 295 36.86 -14.03 35.85
N ALA A 296 36.34 -12.83 36.15
CA ALA A 296 37.11 -11.66 36.57
C ALA A 296 37.44 -11.69 38.09
N SER A 297 38.55 -11.05 38.47
CA SER A 297 38.88 -10.86 39.90
C SER A 297 37.76 -10.05 40.60
N SER A 298 37.33 -10.47 41.79
CA SER A 298 36.23 -9.82 42.50
C SER A 298 36.44 -8.31 42.73
N SER A 299 37.70 -7.87 42.87
CA SER A 299 38.07 -6.45 43.03
C SER A 299 37.90 -5.60 41.76
N ALA A 300 38.00 -6.22 40.57
CA ALA A 300 37.77 -5.55 39.29
C ALA A 300 36.26 -5.47 39.00
N CYS A 301 35.55 -6.60 39.16
CA CYS A 301 34.10 -6.66 39.05
C CYS A 301 33.40 -5.70 40.02
N HIS A 302 33.87 -5.58 41.26
CA HIS A 302 33.31 -4.64 42.23
C HIS A 302 33.58 -3.16 41.86
N ARG A 303 34.74 -2.83 41.28
CA ARG A 303 35.01 -1.46 40.79
C ARG A 303 34.17 -1.09 39.58
N GLU A 304 33.82 -2.07 38.74
CA GLU A 304 33.09 -1.88 37.50
C GLU A 304 31.56 -1.90 37.68
N HIS A 305 31.05 -2.75 38.59
CA HIS A 305 29.61 -2.96 38.78
C HIS A 305 29.13 -2.74 40.23
N GLY A 306 30.03 -2.80 41.22
CA GLY A 306 29.70 -2.68 42.64
C GLY A 306 29.69 -1.25 43.21
N THR A 307 30.00 -0.24 42.39
CA THR A 307 29.94 1.17 42.79
C THR A 307 29.07 1.96 41.80
N VAL A 308 28.39 3.00 42.27
CA VAL A 308 27.57 3.87 41.39
C VAL A 308 28.44 4.50 40.29
N GLN A 309 29.66 4.94 40.62
CA GLN A 309 30.58 5.48 39.61
C GLN A 309 31.00 4.41 38.59
N GLY A 310 31.21 3.16 39.01
CA GLY A 310 31.42 2.02 38.11
C GLY A 310 30.24 1.82 37.16
N VAL A 311 29.02 1.82 37.68
CA VAL A 311 27.79 1.71 36.88
C VAL A 311 27.66 2.87 35.89
N LEU A 312 27.90 4.12 36.31
CA LEU A 312 27.87 5.29 35.41
C LEU A 312 28.92 5.18 34.29
N ARG A 313 30.10 4.62 34.60
CA ARG A 313 31.14 4.34 33.60
C ARG A 313 30.69 3.27 32.61
N THR A 314 30.11 2.18 33.09
CA THR A 314 29.57 1.08 32.29
C THR A 314 28.39 1.53 31.41
N LEU A 315 27.59 2.49 31.88
CA LEU A 315 26.53 3.14 31.10
C LEU A 315 27.08 4.14 30.07
N GLY A 316 28.38 4.45 30.11
CA GLY A 316 29.03 5.38 29.18
C GLY A 316 28.64 6.85 29.39
N VAL A 317 28.05 7.21 30.53
CA VAL A 317 27.52 8.57 30.75
C VAL A 317 28.52 9.52 31.41
N LEU A 318 29.63 9.00 31.96
CA LEU A 318 30.72 9.83 32.48
C LEU A 318 31.41 10.57 31.33
N GLN A 319 31.63 11.87 31.50
CA GLN A 319 32.20 12.82 30.52
C GLN A 319 31.40 13.01 29.23
N ASP A 320 30.34 12.22 29.01
CA ASP A 320 29.45 12.27 27.86
C ASP A 320 28.01 12.07 28.33
N LYS A 321 27.45 13.10 28.99
CA LYS A 321 26.10 13.04 29.54
C LYS A 321 25.07 12.80 28.44
N HIS A 322 24.42 11.65 28.47
CA HIS A 322 23.35 11.25 27.56
C HIS A 322 22.42 10.24 28.27
N ILE A 323 21.23 9.99 27.73
CA ILE A 323 20.34 8.97 28.30
C ILE A 323 20.61 7.63 27.59
N PRO A 324 21.03 6.57 28.31
CA PRO A 324 21.29 5.29 27.66
C PRO A 324 19.99 4.69 27.08
N SER A 325 20.10 4.00 25.94
CA SER A 325 18.95 3.41 25.22
C SER A 325 18.09 2.49 26.09
N ARG A 326 18.71 1.72 27.00
CA ARG A 326 18.01 0.84 27.97
C ARG A 326 17.04 1.60 28.88
N TYR A 327 17.28 2.88 29.14
CA TYR A 327 16.39 3.76 29.89
C TYR A 327 15.33 4.41 28.99
N LEU A 328 15.70 4.84 27.78
CA LEU A 328 14.76 5.35 26.76
C LEU A 328 13.77 4.29 26.27
N ARG A 329 14.04 3.01 26.49
CA ARG A 329 13.19 1.86 26.16
C ARG A 329 12.74 1.06 27.38
N ALA A 330 12.81 1.66 28.56
CA ALA A 330 12.27 1.09 29.80
C ALA A 330 10.75 1.28 29.88
N SER A 331 10.11 0.67 30.89
CA SER A 331 8.66 0.84 31.08
C SER A 331 8.27 2.30 31.26
N GLU A 332 7.00 2.62 30.98
CA GLU A 332 6.47 3.98 31.15
C GLU A 332 6.75 4.52 32.56
N ARG A 333 6.58 3.69 33.59
CA ARG A 333 6.88 4.02 35.00
C ARG A 333 8.34 4.40 35.21
N GLN A 334 9.27 3.60 34.66
CA GLN A 334 10.72 3.84 34.79
C GLN A 334 11.14 5.12 34.04
N ARG A 335 10.59 5.35 32.84
CA ARG A 335 10.84 6.58 32.06
C ARG A 335 10.29 7.84 32.73
N ARG A 336 9.11 7.75 33.35
CA ARG A 336 8.55 8.84 34.17
C ARG A 336 9.44 9.15 35.37
N ALA A 337 9.95 8.14 36.06
CA ALA A 337 10.87 8.32 37.18
C ALA A 337 12.19 8.99 36.74
N LEU A 338 12.74 8.61 35.57
CA LEU A 338 13.90 9.29 34.99
C LEU A 338 13.63 10.76 34.68
N LEU A 339 12.51 11.04 34.02
CA LEU A 339 12.11 12.43 33.72
C LEU A 339 11.90 13.24 35.00
N ALA A 340 11.31 12.64 36.04
CA ALA A 340 11.14 13.30 37.34
C ALA A 340 12.48 13.72 37.95
N GLY A 341 13.51 12.87 37.92
CA GLY A 341 14.85 13.20 38.41
C GLY A 341 15.52 14.34 37.62
N LEU A 342 15.39 14.31 36.29
CA LEU A 342 15.87 15.40 35.42
C LEU A 342 15.16 16.73 35.74
N LEU A 343 13.84 16.68 35.96
CA LEU A 343 13.05 17.88 36.25
C LEU A 343 13.26 18.41 37.68
N ASP A 344 13.48 17.54 38.65
CA ASP A 344 13.73 17.93 40.03
C ASP A 344 15.10 18.58 40.20
N SER A 345 16.10 18.22 39.41
CA SER A 345 17.37 18.96 39.29
C SER A 345 17.15 20.27 38.51
N ASP A 346 17.14 20.20 37.19
CA ASP A 346 17.24 21.37 36.28
C ASP A 346 15.89 21.87 35.71
N GLY A 347 14.77 21.23 36.07
CA GLY A 347 13.44 21.63 35.62
C GLY A 347 12.92 22.90 36.27
N HIS A 348 12.39 23.81 35.44
CA HIS A 348 11.75 25.05 35.85
C HIS A 348 10.27 25.05 35.48
N VAL A 349 9.41 25.53 36.37
CA VAL A 349 7.99 25.75 36.08
C VAL A 349 7.74 27.25 35.98
N GLY A 350 7.35 27.71 34.78
CA GLY A 350 7.09 29.12 34.52
C GLY A 350 5.78 29.60 35.16
N ALA A 351 5.55 30.92 35.15
CA ALA A 351 4.35 31.54 35.75
C ALA A 351 3.01 31.06 35.16
N GLY A 352 3.00 30.58 33.92
CA GLY A 352 1.83 29.95 33.28
C GLY A 352 1.69 28.45 33.54
N GLY A 353 2.48 27.88 34.44
CA GLY A 353 2.46 26.45 34.79
C GLY A 353 3.09 25.51 33.76
N ARG A 354 3.66 26.05 32.68
CA ARG A 354 4.39 25.29 31.65
C ARG A 354 5.75 24.86 32.18
N ILE A 355 6.14 23.62 31.89
CA ILE A 355 7.43 23.06 32.25
C ILE A 355 8.45 23.50 31.20
N ARG A 356 9.59 24.00 31.67
CA ARG A 356 10.75 24.38 30.87
C ARG A 356 11.96 23.63 31.38
N PHE A 357 12.70 23.04 30.45
CA PHE A 357 13.96 22.38 30.70
C PHE A 357 15.03 22.97 29.78
N ALA A 358 16.17 23.39 30.33
CA ALA A 358 17.20 24.08 29.57
C ALA A 358 18.54 23.36 29.74
N LEU A 359 19.16 22.99 28.62
CA LEU A 359 20.40 22.23 28.59
C LEU A 359 21.41 22.89 27.65
N THR A 360 22.70 22.69 27.92
CA THR A 360 23.80 23.12 27.03
C THR A 360 24.36 21.98 26.18
N HIS A 361 24.12 20.72 26.59
CA HIS A 361 24.58 19.53 25.86
C HIS A 361 23.54 19.11 24.81
N ALA A 362 23.93 19.14 23.54
CA ALA A 362 23.04 18.86 22.41
C ALA A 362 22.47 17.43 22.44
N ARG A 363 23.31 16.44 22.73
CA ARG A 363 22.92 15.02 22.79
C ARG A 363 21.90 14.77 23.90
N LEU A 364 22.22 15.20 25.13
CA LEU A 364 21.28 15.09 26.25
C LEU A 364 19.96 15.81 25.96
N ALA A 365 19.98 16.97 25.30
CA ALA A 365 18.76 17.68 24.93
C ALA A 365 17.90 16.87 23.94
N ALA A 366 18.50 16.24 22.94
CA ALA A 366 17.79 15.36 22.01
C ALA A 366 17.20 14.13 22.72
N ASP A 367 17.97 13.50 23.62
CA ASP A 367 17.52 12.32 24.36
C ASP A 367 16.37 12.66 25.33
N VAL A 368 16.43 13.82 25.99
CA VAL A 368 15.36 14.29 26.88
C VAL A 368 14.11 14.65 26.06
N HIS A 369 14.28 15.25 24.89
CA HIS A 369 13.15 15.53 23.99
C HIS A 369 12.47 14.24 23.55
N GLU A 370 13.25 13.21 23.17
CA GLU A 370 12.74 11.88 22.87
C GLU A 370 12.04 11.25 24.08
N LEU A 371 12.64 11.31 25.27
CA LEU A 371 12.05 10.79 26.50
C LEU A 371 10.65 11.38 26.74
N ILE A 372 10.52 12.70 26.61
CA ILE A 372 9.24 13.41 26.79
C ILE A 372 8.21 12.97 25.74
N LEU A 373 8.61 12.87 24.47
CA LEU A 373 7.73 12.43 23.38
C LEU A 373 7.29 10.96 23.56
N SER A 374 8.20 10.10 24.01
CA SER A 374 7.92 8.69 24.28
C SER A 374 6.91 8.49 25.42
N LEU A 375 6.74 9.48 26.29
CA LEU A 375 5.71 9.51 27.35
C LEU A 375 4.38 10.08 26.86
N GLY A 376 4.23 10.36 25.56
CA GLY A 376 3.00 10.87 24.95
C GLY A 376 2.79 12.37 25.17
N TYR A 377 3.81 13.12 25.59
CA TYR A 377 3.70 14.56 25.77
C TYR A 377 4.12 15.31 24.50
N GLN A 378 3.41 16.40 24.21
CA GLN A 378 3.83 17.33 23.16
C GLN A 378 4.89 18.28 23.70
N ALA A 379 6.07 18.30 23.09
CA ALA A 379 7.19 19.15 23.49
C ALA A 379 7.81 19.89 22.31
N THR A 380 8.12 21.17 22.51
CA THR A 380 8.86 21.99 21.53
C THR A 380 10.28 22.21 22.02
N MET A 381 11.27 21.95 21.18
CA MET A 381 12.67 22.27 21.46
C MET A 381 13.12 23.47 20.61
N ARG A 382 13.80 24.44 21.23
CA ARG A 382 14.32 25.65 20.58
C ARG A 382 15.76 25.89 20.99
N THR A 383 16.56 26.48 20.12
CA THR A 383 17.93 26.90 20.44
C THR A 383 17.98 28.40 20.74
N GLN A 384 18.75 28.79 21.74
CA GLN A 384 18.97 30.19 22.11
C GLN A 384 20.46 30.42 22.45
N PRO A 385 21.07 31.53 22.02
CA PRO A 385 22.43 31.86 22.40
C PRO A 385 22.50 32.27 23.88
N VAL A 386 23.47 31.74 24.63
CA VAL A 386 23.69 32.13 26.03
C VAL A 386 24.32 33.52 26.11
N LYS A 387 23.63 34.47 26.75
CA LYS A 387 24.13 35.84 26.92
C LYS A 387 25.32 35.86 27.89
N GLY A 388 26.47 36.44 27.47
CA GLY A 388 27.57 36.80 28.37
C GLY A 388 28.94 36.16 28.13
N ARG A 389 29.17 35.45 27.02
CA ARG A 389 30.52 34.97 26.60
C ARG A 389 30.82 35.34 25.15
N ALA A 390 32.09 35.56 24.81
CA ALA A 390 32.56 36.04 23.51
C ALA A 390 32.23 35.10 22.34
N GLU A 391 32.19 33.79 22.61
CA GLU A 391 31.52 32.77 21.80
C GLU A 391 30.37 32.21 22.65
N ALA A 392 29.13 32.59 22.35
CA ALA A 392 27.98 32.18 23.15
C ALA A 392 27.64 30.71 22.86
N PRO A 393 27.81 29.76 23.79
CA PRO A 393 27.36 28.40 23.59
C PRO A 393 25.83 28.38 23.36
N ILE A 394 25.37 27.43 22.54
CA ILE A 394 23.94 27.25 22.24
C ILE A 394 23.28 26.56 23.44
N CYS A 395 22.18 27.13 23.93
CA CYS A 395 21.30 26.51 24.90
C CYS A 395 20.07 25.92 24.19
N TYR A 396 19.73 24.68 24.52
CA TYR A 396 18.55 23.96 24.06
C TYR A 396 17.47 24.07 25.13
N VAL A 397 16.36 24.71 24.78
CA VAL A 397 15.22 24.93 25.66
C VAL A 397 14.07 24.07 25.20
N ILE A 398 13.65 23.12 26.04
CA ILE A 398 12.50 22.25 25.82
C ILE A 398 11.35 22.76 26.67
N ASP A 399 10.22 23.01 26.03
CA ASP A 399 9.00 23.48 26.68
C ASP A 399 7.86 22.50 26.42
N PHE A 400 7.15 22.09 27.47
CA PHE A 400 6.01 21.17 27.37
C PHE A 400 5.04 21.32 28.55
N THR A 401 3.87 20.70 28.42
CA THR A 401 2.85 20.62 29.48
C THR A 401 2.46 19.16 29.67
N ALA A 402 2.44 18.70 30.92
CA ALA A 402 2.01 17.34 31.28
C ALA A 402 0.71 17.40 32.10
N PRO A 403 -0.32 16.61 31.76
CA PRO A 403 -1.57 16.53 32.53
C PRO A 403 -1.39 15.89 33.90
N ASP A 404 -0.39 15.05 34.05
CA ASP A 404 -0.08 14.33 35.28
C ASP A 404 1.14 14.94 35.99
N ARG A 405 1.24 14.71 37.31
CA ARG A 405 2.26 15.31 38.17
C ARG A 405 3.61 14.62 37.95
N LEU A 406 4.61 15.35 37.46
CA LEU A 406 5.93 14.80 37.12
C LEU A 406 7.01 15.04 38.18
N PHE A 407 6.99 16.20 38.84
CA PHE A 407 7.98 16.54 39.87
C PHE A 407 7.72 15.77 41.17
N ARG A 408 8.76 15.25 41.83
CA ARG A 408 8.65 14.76 43.21
C ARG A 408 8.85 15.89 44.21
N LEU A 409 9.60 16.94 43.84
CA LEU A 409 9.79 18.11 44.69
C LEU A 409 8.48 18.89 44.94
N PRO A 410 8.00 19.00 46.20
CA PRO A 410 6.73 19.64 46.50
C PRO A 410 6.61 21.09 45.98
N ARG A 411 7.71 21.86 46.06
CA ARG A 411 7.74 23.28 45.62
C ARG A 411 7.58 23.46 44.10
N LYS A 412 8.09 22.52 43.30
CA LYS A 412 7.99 22.56 41.83
C LYS A 412 6.66 21.95 41.40
N ALA A 413 6.28 20.86 42.05
CA ALA A 413 5.06 20.13 41.78
C ALA A 413 3.77 20.93 42.10
N SER A 414 3.80 21.87 43.05
CA SER A 414 2.67 22.78 43.35
C SER A 414 2.49 23.90 42.31
N ARG A 415 3.54 24.22 41.55
CA ARG A 415 3.51 25.25 40.49
C ARG A 415 3.10 24.68 39.13
N GLN A 416 3.19 23.36 38.95
CA GLN A 416 2.81 22.69 37.70
C GLN A 416 1.30 22.79 37.49
N VAL A 417 0.88 23.20 36.29
CA VAL A 417 -0.52 23.10 35.89
C VAL A 417 -0.78 21.69 35.38
N THR A 418 -1.70 20.96 36.04
CA THR A 418 -2.12 19.60 35.68
C THR A 418 -3.33 19.58 34.72
N GLN A 419 -3.95 20.74 34.47
CA GLN A 419 -5.00 20.85 33.46
C GLN A 419 -4.37 21.07 32.07
N ALA A 420 -4.21 19.98 31.32
CA ALA A 420 -3.78 20.07 29.93
C ALA A 420 -4.89 20.67 29.04
N HIS A 421 -4.57 21.76 28.35
CA HIS A 421 -5.48 22.38 27.39
C HIS A 421 -5.79 21.39 26.23
N PRO A 422 -7.03 21.28 25.71
CA PRO A 422 -7.37 20.32 24.66
C PRO A 422 -6.45 20.37 23.42
N ALA A 423 -5.90 21.56 23.12
CA ALA A 423 -4.93 21.77 22.05
C ALA A 423 -3.59 21.03 22.21
N THR A 424 -3.21 20.57 23.42
CA THR A 424 -1.96 19.81 23.62
C THR A 424 -2.11 18.33 23.23
N ARG A 425 -3.32 17.90 22.85
CA ARG A 425 -3.59 16.53 22.36
C ARG A 425 -3.51 16.41 20.85
N VAL A 426 -3.31 17.52 20.14
CA VAL A 426 -3.26 17.58 18.67
C VAL A 426 -2.13 18.49 18.19
N ARG A 427 -1.54 18.17 17.05
CA ARG A 427 -0.56 18.98 16.32
C ARG A 427 -1.25 19.56 15.10
N HIS A 428 -1.26 20.88 14.96
CA HIS A 428 -1.82 21.51 13.77
C HIS A 428 -0.82 21.45 12.62
N ILE A 429 -1.30 21.16 11.41
CA ILE A 429 -0.47 21.27 10.20
C ILE A 429 -0.47 22.73 9.78
N VAL A 430 0.69 23.37 9.84
CA VAL A 430 0.84 24.83 9.65
C VAL A 430 1.31 25.20 8.25
N ASP A 431 2.04 24.30 7.59
CA ASP A 431 2.53 24.47 6.22
C ASP A 431 2.62 23.13 5.47
N VAL A 432 2.37 23.15 4.17
CA VAL A 432 2.52 21.99 3.28
C VAL A 432 3.11 22.46 1.96
N ARG A 433 4.41 22.23 1.76
CA ARG A 433 5.17 22.72 0.60
C ARG A 433 5.51 21.59 -0.33
N LYS A 434 5.18 21.73 -1.62
CA LYS A 434 5.63 20.79 -2.64
C LYS A 434 7.15 20.93 -2.79
N ILE A 435 7.85 19.80 -2.76
CA ILE A 435 9.30 19.74 -2.91
C ILE A 435 9.69 18.89 -4.13
N GLU A 436 10.98 18.88 -4.44
CA GLU A 436 11.55 17.94 -5.41
C GLU A 436 11.26 16.50 -4.99
N SER A 437 11.04 15.62 -5.98
CA SER A 437 10.76 14.22 -5.73
C SER A 437 11.91 13.57 -4.97
N ARG A 438 11.61 12.92 -3.85
CA ARG A 438 12.57 12.09 -3.12
C ARG A 438 12.19 10.62 -3.26
N PRO A 439 13.15 9.69 -3.12
CA PRO A 439 12.85 8.28 -2.95
C PRO A 439 11.98 8.09 -1.71
N VAL A 440 10.85 7.41 -1.86
CA VAL A 440 9.87 7.17 -0.80
C VAL A 440 9.51 5.69 -0.70
N ARG A 441 9.19 5.20 0.49
CA ARG A 441 8.79 3.81 0.75
C ARG A 441 7.65 3.76 1.74
N CYS A 442 6.92 2.64 1.78
CA CYS A 442 5.85 2.41 2.73
C CYS A 442 6.02 1.05 3.40
N VAL A 443 5.52 0.96 4.63
CA VAL A 443 5.44 -0.28 5.41
C VAL A 443 4.01 -0.54 5.87
N GLU A 444 3.65 -1.80 6.02
CA GLU A 444 2.39 -2.28 6.57
C GLU A 444 2.63 -2.92 7.94
N VAL A 445 1.74 -2.65 8.90
CA VAL A 445 1.87 -3.10 10.29
C VAL A 445 0.62 -3.87 10.75
N ASP A 446 0.82 -4.84 11.64
CA ASP A 446 -0.19 -5.80 12.08
C ASP A 446 -1.21 -5.29 13.11
N ASN A 447 -1.08 -4.05 13.59
CA ASN A 447 -2.02 -3.51 14.56
C ASN A 447 -3.38 -3.13 13.94
N ALA A 448 -4.43 -3.20 14.75
CA ALA A 448 -5.82 -3.03 14.30
C ALA A 448 -6.15 -1.62 13.77
N ASP A 449 -5.35 -0.61 14.13
CA ASP A 449 -5.49 0.75 13.60
C ASP A 449 -4.69 0.94 12.29
N HIS A 450 -3.84 -0.03 11.93
CA HIS A 450 -2.82 0.04 10.89
C HIS A 450 -2.03 1.36 10.91
N MET A 451 -1.74 1.86 12.10
CA MET A 451 -1.02 3.10 12.32
C MET A 451 0.32 2.84 13.00
N TYR A 452 1.36 3.48 12.50
CA TYR A 452 2.68 3.50 13.13
C TYR A 452 3.16 4.95 13.28
N LEU A 453 4.13 5.14 14.17
CA LEU A 453 4.73 6.43 14.44
C LEU A 453 5.86 6.71 13.45
N ALA A 454 5.93 7.93 12.94
CA ALA A 454 6.96 8.37 12.00
C ALA A 454 7.57 9.71 12.41
N GLY A 455 8.85 9.88 12.09
CA GLY A 455 9.64 11.06 12.46
C GLY A 455 10.08 11.05 13.92
N ARG A 456 11.06 11.90 14.26
CA ARG A 456 11.57 12.03 15.64
C ARG A 456 10.51 12.53 16.63
N ALA A 457 9.48 13.23 16.14
CA ALA A 457 8.36 13.69 16.96
C ALA A 457 7.27 12.63 17.18
N CYS A 458 7.44 11.41 16.66
CA CYS A 458 6.50 10.30 16.80
C CYS A 458 5.09 10.69 16.31
N VAL A 459 4.98 11.05 15.03
CA VAL A 459 3.71 11.46 14.40
C VAL A 459 2.95 10.22 13.91
N PRO A 460 1.69 10.00 14.31
CA PRO A 460 0.88 8.88 13.80
C PRO A 460 0.55 9.01 12.31
N THR A 461 0.73 7.93 11.55
CA THR A 461 0.40 7.84 10.11
C THR A 461 -0.45 6.59 9.82
N HIS A 462 -1.19 6.54 8.70
CA HIS A 462 -2.28 5.56 8.49
C HIS A 462 -2.14 4.65 7.24
N ASN A 463 -2.40 3.35 7.41
CA ASN A 463 -2.59 2.34 6.34
C ASN A 463 -4.07 1.87 6.23
N SER A 464 -4.61 1.58 5.03
CA SER A 464 -6.09 1.59 4.75
C SER A 464 -6.74 0.21 4.59
N THR A 465 -8.01 0.08 5.02
CA THR A 465 -8.91 -1.07 4.78
C THR A 465 -10.12 -0.73 3.88
N LEU A 466 -9.96 -0.86 2.57
CA LEU A 466 -10.96 -0.45 1.55
C LEU A 466 -12.25 -1.30 1.52
N GLY A 467 -12.18 -2.59 1.87
CA GLY A 467 -13.32 -3.51 1.84
C GLY A 467 -14.46 -3.17 2.81
N LEU A 468 -14.08 -2.68 4.00
CA LEU A 468 -15.02 -2.32 5.06
C LEU A 468 -15.87 -1.10 4.68
N ASP A 469 -15.29 -0.14 3.95
CA ASP A 469 -15.98 1.08 3.54
C ASP A 469 -17.10 0.81 2.54
N PHE A 470 -16.87 -0.10 1.58
CA PHE A 470 -17.90 -0.54 0.63
C PHE A 470 -19.08 -1.21 1.35
N ALA A 471 -18.78 -2.13 2.28
CA ALA A 471 -19.81 -2.85 3.03
C ALA A 471 -20.62 -1.92 3.95
N ARG A 472 -19.95 -0.95 4.60
CA ARG A 472 -20.61 0.08 5.41
C ARG A 472 -21.58 0.93 4.57
N SER A 473 -21.14 1.37 3.39
CA SER A 473 -22.01 2.15 2.49
C SER A 473 -23.27 1.36 2.11
N ALA A 474 -23.10 0.14 1.60
CA ALA A 474 -24.22 -0.69 1.15
C ALA A 474 -25.20 -1.05 2.28
N ALA A 475 -24.70 -1.56 3.41
CA ALA A 475 -25.56 -2.08 4.48
C ALA A 475 -26.16 -0.99 5.37
N ILE A 476 -25.35 -0.04 5.85
CA ILE A 476 -25.79 0.93 6.86
C ILE A 476 -26.48 2.12 6.22
N LYS A 477 -25.87 2.71 5.18
CA LYS A 477 -26.43 3.93 4.56
C LYS A 477 -27.60 3.65 3.62
N HIS A 478 -27.57 2.49 2.96
CA HIS A 478 -28.52 2.14 1.91
C HIS A 478 -29.40 0.93 2.25
N GLY A 479 -29.26 0.35 3.45
CA GLY A 479 -30.12 -0.74 3.93
C GLY A 479 -30.05 -2.00 3.08
N MET A 480 -28.96 -2.21 2.33
CA MET A 480 -28.83 -3.34 1.42
C MET A 480 -28.19 -4.53 2.12
N THR A 481 -28.85 -5.68 2.07
CA THR A 481 -28.34 -6.92 2.65
C THR A 481 -26.96 -7.26 2.10
N THR A 482 -25.95 -7.20 2.96
CA THR A 482 -24.54 -7.35 2.61
C THR A 482 -23.88 -8.42 3.46
N VAL A 483 -23.01 -9.23 2.87
CA VAL A 483 -22.18 -10.19 3.61
C VAL A 483 -20.69 -9.89 3.39
N ILE A 484 -19.92 -9.93 4.48
CA ILE A 484 -18.46 -9.89 4.47
C ILE A 484 -17.95 -11.27 4.88
N PHE A 485 -17.18 -11.90 4.01
CA PHE A 485 -16.33 -13.04 4.35
C PHE A 485 -14.95 -12.51 4.68
N SER A 486 -14.58 -12.56 5.96
CA SER A 486 -13.28 -12.13 6.46
C SER A 486 -12.47 -13.35 6.82
N LEU A 487 -11.35 -13.55 6.13
CA LEU A 487 -10.44 -14.67 6.35
C LEU A 487 -9.22 -14.27 7.22
N GLU A 488 -9.06 -12.97 7.52
CA GLU A 488 -7.95 -12.43 8.32
C GLU A 488 -8.41 -11.80 9.65
N MET A 489 -9.54 -11.09 9.63
CA MET A 489 -10.02 -10.32 10.78
C MET A 489 -11.23 -10.98 11.45
N SER A 490 -11.29 -10.93 12.78
CA SER A 490 -12.43 -11.46 13.54
C SER A 490 -13.69 -10.60 13.39
N ARG A 491 -14.87 -11.18 13.61
CA ARG A 491 -16.15 -10.46 13.60
C ARG A 491 -16.15 -9.28 14.59
N ASN A 492 -15.59 -9.48 15.78
CA ASN A 492 -15.53 -8.44 16.80
C ASN A 492 -14.68 -7.25 16.34
N GLU A 493 -13.56 -7.52 15.69
CA GLU A 493 -12.67 -6.49 15.15
C GLU A 493 -13.35 -5.69 14.03
N ILE A 494 -14.04 -6.37 13.12
CA ILE A 494 -14.79 -5.74 12.02
C ILE A 494 -15.90 -4.87 12.57
N THR A 495 -16.73 -5.39 13.49
CA THR A 495 -17.83 -4.64 14.11
C THR A 495 -17.31 -3.40 14.83
N MET A 496 -16.21 -3.52 15.57
CA MET A 496 -15.59 -2.39 16.28
C MET A 496 -15.10 -1.31 15.30
N ARG A 497 -14.48 -1.71 14.18
CA ARG A 497 -14.05 -0.77 13.13
C ARG A 497 -15.23 -0.11 12.44
N LEU A 498 -16.31 -0.85 12.20
CA LEU A 498 -17.55 -0.35 11.60
C LEU A 498 -18.20 0.71 12.51
N LEU A 499 -18.31 0.41 13.81
CA LEU A 499 -18.82 1.33 14.82
C LEU A 499 -17.92 2.56 15.00
N SER A 500 -16.60 2.36 15.02
CA SER A 500 -15.63 3.47 15.05
C SER A 500 -15.79 4.39 13.84
N ALA A 501 -15.99 3.82 12.65
CA ALA A 501 -16.14 4.56 11.42
C ALA A 501 -17.50 5.28 11.32
N GLU A 502 -18.56 4.74 11.91
CA GLU A 502 -19.92 5.33 11.89
C GLU A 502 -20.14 6.35 13.02
N ALA A 503 -19.71 6.01 14.24
CA ALA A 503 -19.78 6.90 15.41
C ALA A 503 -18.66 7.97 15.40
N ARG A 504 -17.64 7.81 14.55
CA ARG A 504 -16.42 8.63 14.48
C ARG A 504 -15.61 8.65 15.79
N VAL A 505 -15.81 7.65 16.63
CA VAL A 505 -15.08 7.42 17.87
C VAL A 505 -13.79 6.65 17.58
N ALA A 506 -12.71 6.90 18.30
CA ALA A 506 -11.46 6.13 18.11
C ALA A 506 -11.65 4.66 18.52
N LEU A 507 -11.18 3.74 17.68
CA LEU A 507 -11.20 2.30 17.94
C LEU A 507 -10.50 1.94 19.25
N HIS A 508 -9.36 2.57 19.54
CA HIS A 508 -8.64 2.41 20.80
C HIS A 508 -9.50 2.80 22.03
N ALA A 509 -10.22 3.92 21.97
CA ALA A 509 -11.08 4.38 23.08
C ALA A 509 -12.25 3.40 23.33
N MET A 510 -12.79 2.81 22.26
CA MET A 510 -13.81 1.76 22.37
C MET A 510 -13.26 0.47 22.98
N ARG A 511 -12.01 0.07 22.66
CA ARG A 511 -11.37 -1.13 23.22
C ARG A 511 -10.96 -0.97 24.68
N SER A 512 -10.45 0.20 25.05
CA SER A 512 -9.97 0.48 26.40
C SER A 512 -11.08 0.84 27.38
N GLY A 513 -12.31 1.05 26.89
CA GLY A 513 -13.45 1.49 27.69
C GLY A 513 -13.36 2.95 28.16
N MET A 514 -12.31 3.68 27.76
CA MET A 514 -12.09 5.09 28.09
C MET A 514 -12.83 6.01 27.11
N MET A 515 -14.16 5.91 27.08
CA MET A 515 -15.01 6.79 26.27
C MET A 515 -15.61 7.87 27.17
N GLY A 516 -15.54 9.13 26.74
CA GLY A 516 -16.29 10.21 27.39
C GLY A 516 -17.80 10.03 27.21
N ASP A 517 -18.61 10.70 28.02
CA ASP A 517 -20.07 10.58 27.96
C ASP A 517 -20.64 10.98 26.57
N ASP A 518 -20.01 11.93 25.88
CA ASP A 518 -20.36 12.31 24.50
C ASP A 518 -19.99 11.24 23.47
N ASP A 519 -18.86 10.53 23.66
CA ASP A 519 -18.46 9.39 22.82
C ASP A 519 -19.42 8.22 23.02
N TRP A 520 -19.79 7.96 24.28
CA TRP A 520 -20.82 6.98 24.63
C TRP A 520 -22.17 7.31 24.02
N THR A 521 -22.58 8.57 24.04
CA THR A 521 -23.86 9.01 23.46
C THR A 521 -23.87 8.85 21.93
N ARG A 522 -22.77 9.22 21.25
CA ARG A 522 -22.61 9.02 19.80
C ARG A 522 -22.56 7.55 19.42
N LEU A 523 -21.81 6.76 20.18
CA LEU A 523 -21.70 5.32 19.98
C LEU A 523 -23.06 4.65 20.18
N ALA A 524 -23.75 4.92 21.28
CA ALA A 524 -25.07 4.34 21.58
C ALA A 524 -26.09 4.67 20.47
N ARG A 525 -26.10 5.92 19.97
CA ARG A 525 -26.98 6.33 18.88
C ARG A 525 -26.71 5.57 17.57
N ARG A 526 -25.44 5.36 17.23
CA ARG A 526 -25.05 4.64 16.00
C ARG A 526 -25.03 3.12 16.16
N MET A 527 -24.94 2.62 17.39
CA MET A 527 -25.02 1.19 17.69
C MET A 527 -26.35 0.61 17.22
N SER A 528 -27.46 1.32 17.45
CA SER A 528 -28.77 0.91 16.95
C SER A 528 -28.79 0.83 15.43
N GLU A 529 -28.25 1.83 14.72
CA GLU A 529 -28.21 1.85 13.25
C GLU A 529 -27.34 0.71 12.68
N VAL A 530 -26.20 0.42 13.31
CA VAL A 530 -25.32 -0.69 12.90
C VAL A 530 -25.92 -2.05 13.22
N ALA A 531 -26.60 -2.19 14.36
CA ALA A 531 -27.24 -3.43 14.77
C ALA A 531 -28.50 -3.75 13.94
N GLU A 532 -29.22 -2.73 13.49
CA GLU A 532 -30.39 -2.86 12.61
C GLU A 532 -30.01 -3.03 11.13
N ALA A 533 -28.78 -2.65 10.75
CA ALA A 533 -28.31 -2.80 9.38
C ALA A 533 -28.24 -4.29 8.97
N PRO A 534 -28.65 -4.65 7.73
CA PRO A 534 -28.60 -6.03 7.25
C PRO A 534 -27.18 -6.44 6.83
N LEU A 535 -26.22 -6.36 7.76
CA LEU A 535 -24.82 -6.72 7.56
C LEU A 535 -24.49 -8.06 8.24
N PHE A 536 -24.03 -9.03 7.45
CA PHE A 536 -23.61 -10.33 7.93
C PHE A 536 -22.09 -10.46 7.86
N ILE A 537 -21.44 -10.83 8.97
CA ILE A 537 -19.98 -11.01 9.02
C ILE A 537 -19.68 -12.47 9.34
N ASP A 538 -18.93 -13.12 8.46
CA ASP A 538 -18.46 -14.49 8.64
C ASP A 538 -16.94 -14.52 8.69
N ASP A 539 -16.41 -14.86 9.87
CA ASP A 539 -15.01 -14.93 10.23
C ASP A 539 -14.52 -16.38 10.42
N SER A 540 -15.25 -17.37 9.88
CA SER A 540 -14.83 -18.78 10.02
C SER A 540 -13.51 -19.02 9.27
N PRO A 541 -12.48 -19.61 9.91
CA PRO A 541 -11.19 -19.86 9.29
C PRO A 541 -11.28 -20.94 8.20
N ASN A 542 -10.35 -20.92 7.24
CA ASN A 542 -10.17 -21.96 6.20
C ASN A 542 -11.42 -22.26 5.35
N MET A 543 -12.25 -21.25 5.07
CA MET A 543 -13.51 -21.46 4.37
C MET A 543 -13.33 -21.78 2.89
N SER A 544 -13.95 -22.86 2.43
CA SER A 544 -13.96 -23.24 1.03
C SER A 544 -14.97 -22.42 0.22
N MET A 545 -14.74 -22.30 -1.09
CA MET A 545 -15.69 -21.64 -2.00
C MET A 545 -17.08 -22.29 -1.99
N MET A 546 -17.15 -23.60 -1.72
CA MET A 546 -18.41 -24.32 -1.64
C MET A 546 -19.25 -23.86 -0.43
N GLU A 547 -18.60 -23.62 0.70
CA GLU A 547 -19.24 -23.10 1.91
C GLU A 547 -19.66 -21.64 1.76
N ILE A 548 -18.80 -20.80 1.17
CA ILE A 548 -19.14 -19.40 0.83
C ILE A 548 -20.40 -19.38 -0.04
N ARG A 549 -20.42 -20.19 -1.11
CA ARG A 549 -21.59 -20.29 -2.00
C ARG A 549 -22.85 -20.76 -1.25
N ALA A 550 -22.75 -21.78 -0.40
CA ALA A 550 -23.89 -22.28 0.36
C ALA A 550 -24.45 -21.22 1.33
N LYS A 551 -23.57 -20.48 2.01
CA LYS A 551 -23.94 -19.38 2.91
C LYS A 551 -24.60 -18.23 2.14
N CYS A 552 -24.03 -17.82 1.00
CA CYS A 552 -24.63 -16.79 0.15
C CYS A 552 -26.01 -17.19 -0.38
N ARG A 553 -26.20 -18.43 -0.84
CA ARG A 553 -27.52 -18.93 -1.28
C ARG A 553 -28.56 -18.86 -0.18
N ARG A 554 -28.18 -19.29 1.03
CA ARG A 554 -29.07 -19.25 2.20
C ARG A 554 -29.46 -17.82 2.56
N LEU A 555 -28.49 -16.88 2.54
CA LEU A 555 -28.74 -15.46 2.78
C LEU A 555 -29.59 -14.81 1.67
N LYS A 556 -29.37 -15.19 0.40
CA LYS A 556 -30.17 -14.72 -0.73
C LYS A 556 -31.64 -15.11 -0.58
N GLN A 557 -31.91 -16.35 -0.16
CA GLN A 557 -33.28 -16.84 0.05
C GLN A 557 -33.97 -16.22 1.27
N ARG A 558 -33.26 -16.00 2.38
CA ARG A 558 -33.86 -15.54 3.64
C ARG A 558 -33.92 -14.01 3.77
N ASN A 559 -32.94 -13.29 3.24
CA ASN A 559 -32.72 -11.88 3.52
C ASN A 559 -32.52 -11.03 2.25
N ASP A 560 -32.79 -11.57 1.06
CA ASP A 560 -32.53 -10.93 -0.25
C ASP A 560 -31.13 -10.31 -0.33
N LEU A 561 -30.08 -11.12 -0.19
CA LEU A 561 -28.69 -10.70 -0.35
C LEU A 561 -28.49 -9.83 -1.61
N ARG A 562 -27.88 -8.66 -1.45
CA ARG A 562 -27.65 -7.65 -2.51
C ARG A 562 -26.19 -7.39 -2.80
N PHE A 563 -25.29 -7.70 -1.87
CA PHE A 563 -23.87 -7.40 -2.01
C PHE A 563 -22.99 -8.38 -1.23
N VAL A 564 -21.85 -8.75 -1.81
CA VAL A 564 -20.88 -9.68 -1.20
C VAL A 564 -19.49 -9.07 -1.26
N VAL A 565 -18.78 -9.10 -0.14
CA VAL A 565 -17.36 -8.75 -0.03
C VAL A 565 -16.59 -9.97 0.45
N ILE A 566 -15.50 -10.30 -0.24
CA ILE A 566 -14.59 -11.39 0.10
C ILE A 566 -13.19 -10.80 0.31
N ASP A 567 -12.66 -10.96 1.52
CA ASP A 567 -11.38 -10.42 2.00
C ASP A 567 -10.70 -11.49 2.88
N TYR A 568 -9.56 -12.13 2.58
CA TYR A 568 -8.54 -12.02 1.52
C TYR A 568 -8.59 -13.25 0.61
N LEU A 569 -8.62 -13.08 -0.73
CA LEU A 569 -8.66 -14.21 -1.68
C LEU A 569 -7.48 -15.19 -1.58
N GLN A 570 -6.33 -14.77 -1.04
CA GLN A 570 -5.08 -15.55 -1.01
C GLN A 570 -5.02 -16.62 0.09
N LEU A 571 -5.94 -16.59 1.05
CA LEU A 571 -6.05 -17.58 2.14
C LEU A 571 -7.07 -18.69 1.85
N MET A 572 -7.69 -18.67 0.67
CA MET A 572 -8.62 -19.71 0.24
C MET A 572 -7.86 -20.92 -0.31
N SER A 573 -8.19 -22.12 0.19
CA SER A 573 -7.62 -23.38 -0.31
C SER A 573 -8.61 -24.10 -1.24
N SER A 574 -8.10 -24.66 -2.34
CA SER A 574 -8.84 -25.61 -3.18
C SER A 574 -8.73 -27.02 -2.59
N PRO A 575 -9.84 -27.80 -2.52
CA PRO A 575 -9.80 -29.18 -2.03
C PRO A 575 -9.05 -30.15 -2.97
N LYS A 576 -8.67 -29.74 -4.18
CA LYS A 576 -7.79 -30.52 -5.07
C LYS A 576 -6.34 -30.10 -4.85
N LYS A 577 -5.43 -31.07 -4.69
CA LYS A 577 -3.97 -30.85 -4.85
C LYS A 577 -3.70 -30.38 -6.27
N THR A 578 -3.67 -29.08 -6.49
CA THR A 578 -3.16 -28.45 -7.71
C THR A 578 -1.66 -28.20 -7.55
N GLU A 579 -0.84 -28.63 -8.51
CA GLU A 579 0.63 -28.51 -8.47
C GLU A 579 1.14 -27.06 -8.52
N SER A 580 0.29 -26.10 -8.92
CA SER A 580 0.60 -24.66 -8.96
C SER A 580 -0.49 -23.82 -8.28
N ARG A 581 -0.08 -22.92 -7.38
CA ARG A 581 -0.91 -21.91 -6.71
C ARG A 581 -1.63 -20.97 -7.70
N GLN A 582 -1.15 -20.89 -8.95
CA GLN A 582 -1.75 -20.09 -10.03
C GLN A 582 -3.06 -20.71 -10.55
N ASN A 583 -3.11 -22.04 -10.66
CA ASN A 583 -4.32 -22.76 -11.08
C ASN A 583 -5.41 -22.64 -10.01
N GLU A 584 -5.02 -22.66 -8.75
CA GLU A 584 -5.90 -22.47 -7.59
C GLU A 584 -6.56 -21.08 -7.61
N VAL A 585 -5.80 -20.00 -7.80
CA VAL A 585 -6.34 -18.62 -7.88
C VAL A 585 -7.26 -18.44 -9.11
N SER A 586 -6.94 -19.08 -10.23
CA SER A 586 -7.77 -19.05 -11.44
C SER A 586 -9.10 -19.79 -11.26
N GLU A 587 -9.09 -20.95 -10.60
CA GLU A 587 -10.29 -21.68 -10.22
C GLU A 587 -11.14 -20.89 -9.21
N ILE A 588 -10.53 -20.29 -8.19
CA ILE A 588 -11.20 -19.43 -7.20
C ILE A 588 -11.87 -18.24 -7.90
N SER A 589 -11.15 -17.53 -8.78
CA SER A 589 -11.68 -16.39 -9.52
C SER A 589 -12.85 -16.77 -10.42
N ARG A 590 -12.76 -17.92 -11.10
CA ARG A 590 -13.86 -18.44 -11.93
C ARG A 590 -15.08 -18.78 -11.07
N ALA A 591 -14.87 -19.39 -9.91
CA ALA A 591 -15.95 -19.76 -9.01
C ALA A 591 -16.65 -18.53 -8.42
N ILE A 592 -15.92 -17.46 -8.10
CA ILE A 592 -16.51 -16.17 -7.66
C ILE A 592 -17.33 -15.54 -8.78
N LYS A 593 -16.85 -15.56 -10.02
CA LYS A 593 -17.61 -15.05 -11.17
C LYS A 593 -18.92 -15.81 -11.37
N LEU A 594 -18.88 -17.13 -11.21
CA LEU A 594 -20.07 -17.97 -11.28
C LEU A 594 -21.02 -17.65 -10.11
N LEU A 595 -20.51 -17.47 -8.89
CA LEU A 595 -21.30 -17.05 -7.73
C LEU A 595 -22.03 -15.72 -7.98
N ALA A 596 -21.32 -14.70 -8.48
CA ALA A 596 -21.89 -13.38 -8.77
C ALA A 596 -23.03 -13.48 -9.78
N LYS A 597 -22.82 -14.21 -10.88
CA LYS A 597 -23.84 -14.44 -11.91
C LYS A 597 -25.02 -15.26 -11.42
N GLU A 598 -24.76 -16.30 -10.63
CA GLU A 598 -25.80 -17.21 -10.13
C GLU A 598 -26.76 -16.50 -9.17
N LEU A 599 -26.23 -15.66 -8.30
CA LEU A 599 -27.02 -14.94 -7.30
C LEU A 599 -27.56 -13.59 -7.80
N GLU A 600 -27.14 -13.17 -8.99
CA GLU A 600 -27.40 -11.83 -9.55
C GLU A 600 -27.05 -10.70 -8.55
N VAL A 601 -25.90 -10.82 -7.89
CA VAL A 601 -25.38 -9.80 -6.96
C VAL A 601 -23.98 -9.39 -7.34
N PRO A 602 -23.60 -8.10 -7.15
CA PRO A 602 -22.21 -7.69 -7.21
C PRO A 602 -21.39 -8.40 -6.12
N VAL A 603 -20.25 -8.97 -6.52
CA VAL A 603 -19.28 -9.58 -5.61
C VAL A 603 -17.95 -8.84 -5.73
N ILE A 604 -17.51 -8.20 -4.64
CA ILE A 604 -16.16 -7.66 -4.52
C ILE A 604 -15.24 -8.73 -3.96
N ALA A 605 -14.16 -8.97 -4.68
CA ALA A 605 -13.08 -9.82 -4.26
C ALA A 605 -11.82 -8.96 -4.11
N ILE A 606 -11.29 -8.87 -2.88
CA ILE A 606 -10.09 -8.11 -2.57
C ILE A 606 -8.90 -9.03 -2.75
N SER A 607 -7.99 -8.63 -3.64
CA SER A 607 -6.80 -9.41 -3.98
C SER A 607 -5.58 -8.50 -3.94
N GLN A 608 -4.57 -8.90 -3.17
CA GLN A 608 -3.23 -8.34 -3.32
C GLN A 608 -2.64 -8.84 -4.65
N LEU A 609 -2.10 -7.91 -5.45
CA LEU A 609 -1.43 -8.23 -6.71
C LEU A 609 -0.06 -8.87 -6.45
N ASN A 610 0.33 -9.83 -7.30
CA ASN A 610 1.72 -10.28 -7.41
C ASN A 610 2.60 -9.16 -8.01
N ARG A 611 3.91 -9.19 -7.71
CA ARG A 611 4.94 -8.19 -8.08
C ARG A 611 5.17 -7.94 -9.59
N GLY A 612 4.43 -8.60 -10.49
CA GLY A 612 4.56 -8.47 -11.95
C GLY A 612 4.40 -7.06 -12.56
N PRO A 613 3.50 -6.19 -12.07
CA PRO A 613 3.39 -4.81 -12.56
C PRO A 613 4.59 -3.91 -12.21
N GLU A 614 5.50 -4.35 -11.32
CA GLU A 614 6.62 -3.56 -10.80
C GLU A 614 7.77 -3.40 -11.82
N GLN A 615 7.88 -4.32 -12.78
CA GLN A 615 8.91 -4.27 -13.83
C GLN A 615 8.53 -3.35 -15.02
N ARG A 616 7.33 -2.74 -15.00
CA ARG A 616 6.83 -1.89 -16.07
C ARG A 616 6.95 -0.41 -15.74
N THR A 617 7.21 0.42 -16.74
CA THR A 617 7.35 1.87 -16.61
C THR A 617 6.06 2.59 -16.22
N ASP A 618 4.89 2.07 -16.63
CA ASP A 618 3.57 2.65 -16.33
C ASP A 618 2.99 2.23 -14.98
N LYS A 619 3.51 1.15 -14.36
CA LYS A 619 3.17 0.62 -13.01
C LYS A 619 1.66 0.52 -12.70
N ARG A 620 0.82 0.50 -13.73
CA ARG A 620 -0.64 0.40 -13.64
C ARG A 620 -1.03 -1.08 -13.68
N PRO A 621 -1.84 -1.57 -12.72
CA PRO A 621 -2.36 -2.93 -12.78
C PRO A 621 -3.15 -3.13 -14.07
N GLN A 622 -2.75 -4.12 -14.87
CA GLN A 622 -3.47 -4.53 -16.05
C GLN A 622 -4.19 -5.86 -15.76
N VAL A 623 -5.23 -6.18 -16.52
CA VAL A 623 -5.94 -7.46 -16.39
C VAL A 623 -4.99 -8.67 -16.57
N SER A 624 -3.86 -8.45 -17.25
CA SER A 624 -2.74 -9.39 -17.39
C SER A 624 -1.91 -9.63 -16.13
N ASP A 625 -2.10 -8.88 -15.04
CA ASP A 625 -1.39 -9.09 -13.76
C ASP A 625 -2.15 -10.02 -12.83
N LEU A 626 -3.47 -10.11 -13.00
CA LEU A 626 -4.33 -11.15 -12.41
C LEU A 626 -4.32 -12.44 -13.25
N ARG A 627 -3.86 -12.32 -14.50
CA ARG A 627 -3.70 -13.42 -15.45
C ARG A 627 -2.22 -13.68 -15.64
N GLU A 628 -1.68 -14.70 -15.01
CA GLU A 628 -0.46 -15.33 -15.53
C GLU A 628 -0.77 -16.12 -16.82
N SER A 629 -1.47 -15.49 -17.78
CA SER A 629 -1.74 -16.04 -19.10
C SER A 629 -0.46 -16.00 -19.91
N GLY A 630 -0.02 -17.16 -20.41
CA GLY A 630 1.18 -17.18 -21.23
C GLY A 630 1.04 -16.30 -22.47
N CYS A 631 2.17 -15.82 -22.94
CA CYS A 631 2.27 -14.83 -24.00
C CYS A 631 2.86 -15.48 -25.27
N LEU A 632 2.55 -14.88 -26.42
CA LEU A 632 3.15 -15.19 -27.72
C LEU A 632 4.09 -14.04 -28.12
N THR A 633 5.06 -14.32 -28.98
CA THR A 633 5.99 -13.28 -29.46
C THR A 633 5.32 -12.32 -30.43
N ALA A 634 5.83 -11.09 -30.55
CA ALA A 634 5.33 -10.10 -31.51
C ALA A 634 5.38 -10.58 -32.97
N ALA A 635 6.31 -11.48 -33.29
CA ALA A 635 6.41 -12.11 -34.60
C ALA A 635 5.30 -13.15 -34.88
N THR A 636 4.59 -13.60 -33.84
CA THR A 636 3.52 -14.59 -33.98
C THR A 636 2.37 -14.01 -34.79
N ARG A 637 1.91 -14.77 -35.78
CA ARG A 637 0.87 -14.36 -36.72
C ARG A 637 -0.47 -14.97 -36.34
N ILE A 638 -1.51 -14.17 -36.44
CA ILE A 638 -2.90 -14.59 -36.20
C ILE A 638 -3.71 -14.44 -37.46
N MET A 639 -4.68 -15.34 -37.65
CA MET A 639 -5.53 -15.35 -38.83
C MET A 639 -6.80 -14.54 -38.57
N ARG A 640 -7.01 -13.49 -39.36
CA ARG A 640 -8.22 -12.67 -39.27
C ARG A 640 -9.41 -13.40 -39.90
N ALA A 641 -10.56 -13.32 -39.25
CA ALA A 641 -11.79 -13.92 -39.74
C ALA A 641 -12.45 -13.09 -40.85
N ASP A 642 -12.19 -11.78 -40.91
CA ASP A 642 -12.77 -10.87 -41.91
C ASP A 642 -12.18 -11.08 -43.31
N THR A 643 -10.87 -11.12 -43.42
CA THR A 643 -10.11 -11.14 -44.68
C THR A 643 -9.50 -12.51 -44.98
N GLY A 644 -9.33 -13.36 -43.95
CA GLY A 644 -8.63 -14.65 -44.06
C GLY A 644 -7.10 -14.51 -44.11
N ALA A 645 -6.58 -13.29 -44.14
CA ALA A 645 -5.15 -13.01 -44.12
C ALA A 645 -4.56 -13.16 -42.70
N GLU A 646 -3.25 -13.33 -42.63
CA GLU A 646 -2.51 -13.30 -41.37
C GLU A 646 -1.94 -11.91 -41.09
N VAL A 647 -1.97 -11.53 -39.81
CA VAL A 647 -1.36 -10.31 -39.30
C VAL A 647 -0.52 -10.66 -38.07
N SER A 648 0.65 -10.05 -37.92
CA SER A 648 1.47 -10.27 -36.72
C SER A 648 0.93 -9.51 -35.51
N LEU A 649 1.12 -10.06 -34.32
CA LEU A 649 0.78 -9.36 -33.08
C LEU A 649 1.54 -8.04 -32.96
N GLY A 650 2.79 -7.97 -33.43
CA GLY A 650 3.58 -6.74 -33.48
C GLY A 650 2.95 -5.67 -34.36
N HIS A 651 2.50 -6.03 -35.57
CA HIS A 651 1.84 -5.08 -36.46
C HIS A 651 0.53 -4.56 -35.87
N LEU A 652 -0.28 -5.43 -35.26
CA LEU A 652 -1.52 -5.02 -34.59
C LEU A 652 -1.27 -4.11 -33.38
N LEU A 653 -0.16 -4.31 -32.69
CA LEU A 653 0.23 -3.45 -31.59
C LEU A 653 0.64 -2.05 -32.10
N GLU A 654 1.39 -2.00 -33.20
CA GLU A 654 1.81 -0.75 -33.85
C GLU A 654 0.63 -0.01 -34.48
N SER A 655 -0.30 -0.73 -35.13
CA SER A 655 -1.48 -0.14 -35.76
C SER A 655 -2.54 0.32 -34.76
N GLY A 656 -2.54 -0.25 -33.55
CA GLY A 656 -3.49 0.09 -32.50
C GLY A 656 -4.93 -0.36 -32.79
N GLU A 657 -5.12 -1.27 -33.76
CA GLU A 657 -6.44 -1.82 -34.12
C GLU A 657 -7.11 -2.51 -32.93
N ARG A 658 -8.43 -2.31 -32.81
CA ARG A 658 -9.28 -2.89 -31.76
C ARG A 658 -10.43 -3.66 -32.36
N ASP A 659 -10.98 -4.58 -31.58
CA ASP A 659 -12.15 -5.40 -31.92
C ASP A 659 -11.98 -6.16 -33.25
N ILE A 660 -10.83 -6.81 -33.41
CA ILE A 660 -10.41 -7.52 -34.62
C ILE A 660 -11.08 -8.90 -34.67
N PRO A 661 -11.81 -9.24 -35.74
CA PRO A 661 -12.36 -10.58 -35.92
C PRO A 661 -11.25 -11.60 -36.17
N VAL A 662 -11.16 -12.63 -35.33
CA VAL A 662 -10.18 -13.73 -35.45
C VAL A 662 -10.88 -15.08 -35.42
N TRP A 663 -10.26 -16.10 -36.01
CA TRP A 663 -10.73 -17.47 -35.89
C TRP A 663 -10.39 -18.05 -34.51
N SER A 664 -11.39 -18.52 -33.78
CA SER A 664 -11.23 -19.17 -32.47
C SER A 664 -12.04 -20.47 -32.42
N LEU A 665 -11.65 -21.40 -31.55
CA LEU A 665 -12.43 -22.61 -31.28
C LEU A 665 -13.61 -22.30 -30.35
N ASP A 666 -14.77 -22.89 -30.62
CA ASP A 666 -15.90 -22.98 -29.70
C ASP A 666 -15.80 -24.23 -28.79
N ASP A 667 -16.76 -24.40 -27.87
CA ASP A 667 -16.82 -25.54 -26.96
C ASP A 667 -16.99 -26.90 -27.68
N ARG A 668 -17.32 -26.89 -28.98
CA ARG A 668 -17.45 -28.07 -29.85
C ARG A 668 -16.23 -28.27 -30.75
N LEU A 669 -15.14 -27.55 -30.50
CA LEU A 669 -13.90 -27.57 -31.28
C LEU A 669 -14.08 -27.20 -32.77
N LYS A 670 -15.07 -26.34 -33.06
CA LYS A 670 -15.27 -25.76 -34.40
C LYS A 670 -14.69 -24.35 -34.43
N LEU A 671 -14.07 -23.99 -35.56
CA LEU A 671 -13.61 -22.62 -35.80
C LEU A 671 -14.82 -21.71 -36.04
N VAL A 672 -14.94 -20.69 -35.20
CA VAL A 672 -15.97 -19.65 -35.26
C VAL A 672 -15.31 -18.27 -35.18
N PRO A 673 -15.87 -17.24 -35.82
CA PRO A 673 -15.36 -15.89 -35.69
C PRO A 673 -15.59 -15.40 -34.26
N ARG A 674 -14.55 -14.85 -33.63
CA ARG A 674 -14.62 -14.18 -32.33
C ARG A 674 -13.87 -12.86 -32.40
N THR A 675 -14.33 -11.90 -31.62
CA THR A 675 -13.71 -10.57 -31.55
C THR A 675 -12.55 -10.60 -30.56
N MET A 676 -11.34 -10.33 -31.07
CA MET A 676 -10.17 -10.03 -30.25
C MET A 676 -10.15 -8.52 -29.97
N THR A 677 -10.27 -8.14 -28.70
CA THR A 677 -10.51 -6.73 -28.34
C THR A 677 -9.32 -5.82 -28.61
N HIS A 678 -8.10 -6.24 -28.29
CA HIS A 678 -6.86 -5.51 -28.57
C HIS A 678 -5.63 -6.39 -28.30
N VAL A 679 -4.49 -6.00 -28.86
CA VAL A 679 -3.16 -6.53 -28.53
C VAL A 679 -2.45 -5.56 -27.58
N PHE A 680 -1.72 -6.08 -26.60
CA PHE A 680 -0.98 -5.27 -25.63
C PHE A 680 0.38 -5.91 -25.32
N PRO A 681 1.41 -5.11 -25.00
CA PRO A 681 2.75 -5.62 -24.72
C PRO A 681 2.82 -6.19 -23.30
N SER A 682 3.42 -7.38 -23.16
CA SER A 682 3.68 -8.02 -21.86
C SER A 682 5.14 -7.88 -21.39
N GLY A 683 5.93 -7.03 -22.07
CA GLY A 683 7.36 -6.85 -21.80
C GLY A 683 8.24 -7.94 -22.41
N VAL A 684 9.51 -7.97 -21.98
CA VAL A 684 10.49 -8.96 -22.43
C VAL A 684 10.43 -10.17 -21.50
N LYS A 685 10.20 -11.36 -22.06
CA LYS A 685 10.08 -12.62 -21.32
C LYS A 685 10.89 -13.71 -22.01
N GLN A 686 11.32 -14.71 -21.24
CA GLN A 686 11.90 -15.92 -21.80
C GLN A 686 10.82 -16.68 -22.60
N VAL A 687 11.16 -17.06 -23.83
CA VAL A 687 10.27 -17.80 -24.73
C VAL A 687 10.93 -19.09 -25.20
N TYR A 688 10.10 -20.07 -25.50
CA TYR A 688 10.46 -21.38 -25.99
C TYR A 688 9.92 -21.53 -27.41
N ARG A 689 10.74 -22.07 -28.31
CA ARG A 689 10.34 -22.37 -29.69
C ARG A 689 9.82 -23.79 -29.77
N VAL A 690 8.55 -23.93 -30.14
CA VAL A 690 7.88 -25.21 -30.32
C VAL A 690 7.85 -25.54 -31.81
N ARG A 691 8.46 -26.66 -32.21
CA ARG A 691 8.45 -27.16 -33.58
C ARG A 691 7.63 -28.44 -33.68
N LEU A 692 6.59 -28.42 -34.51
CA LEU A 692 5.74 -29.58 -34.78
C LEU A 692 6.34 -30.47 -35.88
N ARG A 693 5.97 -31.76 -35.90
CA ARG A 693 6.35 -32.70 -36.98
C ARG A 693 5.94 -32.20 -38.39
N SER A 694 4.87 -31.41 -38.48
CA SER A 694 4.40 -30.78 -39.71
C SER A 694 5.36 -29.70 -40.24
N GLY A 695 6.36 -29.27 -39.47
CA GLY A 695 7.24 -28.16 -39.81
C GLY A 695 6.72 -26.79 -39.37
N ARG A 696 5.55 -26.74 -38.70
CA ARG A 696 5.00 -25.52 -38.10
C ARG A 696 5.74 -25.18 -36.82
N GLU A 697 5.94 -23.89 -36.59
CA GLU A 697 6.65 -23.36 -35.43
C GLU A 697 5.86 -22.26 -34.76
N VAL A 698 5.98 -22.18 -33.44
CA VAL A 698 5.42 -21.10 -32.63
C VAL A 698 6.34 -20.82 -31.44
N GLU A 699 6.50 -19.55 -31.10
CA GLU A 699 7.29 -19.11 -29.95
C GLU A 699 6.36 -18.57 -28.86
N ALA A 700 6.46 -19.14 -27.68
CA ALA A 700 5.58 -18.84 -26.56
C ALA A 700 6.32 -18.91 -25.21
N THR A 701 5.77 -18.27 -24.18
CA THR A 701 6.28 -18.41 -22.80
C THR A 701 5.96 -19.80 -22.23
N ALA A 702 6.72 -20.24 -21.21
CA ALA A 702 6.56 -21.55 -20.55
C ALA A 702 5.12 -21.85 -20.09
N ASN A 703 4.42 -20.86 -19.54
CA ASN A 703 3.05 -20.97 -19.06
C ASN A 703 1.96 -20.84 -20.15
N HIS A 704 2.31 -20.72 -21.44
CA HIS A 704 1.31 -20.56 -22.50
C HIS A 704 0.59 -21.89 -22.76
N PRO A 705 -0.76 -21.92 -22.67
CA PRO A 705 -1.49 -23.17 -22.77
C PRO A 705 -1.67 -23.62 -24.23
N PHE A 706 -1.35 -24.88 -24.48
CA PHE A 706 -1.59 -25.58 -25.74
C PHE A 706 -2.69 -26.63 -25.57
N LEU A 707 -3.60 -26.72 -26.54
CA LEU A 707 -4.66 -27.73 -26.52
C LEU A 707 -4.07 -29.10 -26.92
N THR A 708 -4.01 -30.02 -25.96
CA THR A 708 -3.59 -31.42 -26.17
C THR A 708 -4.80 -32.36 -26.16
N TYR A 709 -4.59 -33.66 -26.41
CA TYR A 709 -5.65 -34.67 -26.28
C TYR A 709 -6.23 -34.77 -24.86
N GLU A 710 -5.42 -34.49 -23.85
CA GLU A 710 -5.81 -34.53 -22.43
C GLU A 710 -6.37 -33.18 -21.94
N GLY A 711 -6.56 -32.23 -22.87
CA GLY A 711 -7.01 -30.87 -22.58
C GLY A 711 -5.89 -29.85 -22.68
N TRP A 712 -6.14 -28.66 -22.14
CA TRP A 712 -5.18 -27.56 -22.13
C TRP A 712 -4.03 -27.85 -21.17
N ARG A 713 -2.79 -27.73 -21.65
CA ARG A 713 -1.56 -27.88 -20.85
C ARG A 713 -0.60 -26.73 -21.11
N ALA A 714 0.10 -26.26 -20.09
CA ALA A 714 1.15 -25.26 -20.26
C ALA A 714 2.31 -25.84 -21.08
N LEU A 715 3.06 -24.98 -21.77
CA LEU A 715 4.18 -25.41 -22.61
C LEU A 715 5.28 -26.12 -21.80
N GLU A 716 5.53 -25.71 -20.57
CA GLU A 716 6.48 -26.37 -19.67
C GLU A 716 6.11 -27.83 -19.32
N ASP A 717 4.83 -28.17 -19.38
CA ASP A 717 4.32 -29.53 -19.15
C ASP A 717 4.27 -30.37 -20.43
N VAL A 718 4.57 -29.77 -21.59
CA VAL A 718 4.52 -30.42 -22.90
C VAL A 718 5.91 -30.92 -23.27
N THR A 719 6.02 -32.23 -23.47
CA THR A 719 7.27 -32.89 -23.84
C THR A 719 7.31 -33.25 -25.33
N ALA A 720 8.50 -33.49 -25.86
CA ALA A 720 8.66 -33.92 -27.24
C ALA A 720 7.92 -35.25 -27.48
N GLY A 721 6.96 -35.24 -28.42
CA GLY A 721 6.09 -36.38 -28.71
C GLY A 721 4.64 -36.19 -28.27
N THR A 722 4.35 -35.20 -27.40
CA THR A 722 2.98 -34.82 -27.05
C THR A 722 2.22 -34.32 -28.29
N ARG A 723 0.96 -34.76 -28.43
CA ARG A 723 0.10 -34.38 -29.55
C ARG A 723 -0.66 -33.10 -29.24
N VAL A 724 -0.47 -32.09 -30.08
CA VAL A 724 -1.08 -30.78 -29.95
C VAL A 724 -2.12 -30.59 -31.06
N ALA A 725 -3.24 -29.94 -30.75
CA ALA A 725 -4.30 -29.67 -31.69
C ALA A 725 -3.83 -28.70 -32.78
N VAL A 726 -4.18 -29.02 -34.03
CA VAL A 726 -3.93 -28.18 -35.20
C VAL A 726 -5.20 -28.06 -36.05
N PRO A 727 -5.43 -26.93 -36.72
CA PRO A 727 -6.60 -26.78 -37.58
C PRO A 727 -6.51 -27.75 -38.77
N ARG A 728 -7.60 -28.50 -38.99
CA ARG A 728 -7.79 -29.36 -40.18
C ARG A 728 -8.45 -28.62 -41.35
N HIS A 729 -9.31 -27.67 -41.03
CA HIS A 729 -10.01 -26.89 -42.04
C HIS A 729 -10.15 -25.46 -41.53
N VAL A 730 -9.91 -24.49 -42.41
CA VAL A 730 -10.15 -23.07 -42.15
C VAL A 730 -11.38 -22.66 -42.96
N PRO A 731 -12.44 -22.12 -42.32
CA PRO A 731 -13.63 -21.66 -43.02
C PRO A 731 -13.33 -20.52 -44.00
N ALA A 732 -14.30 -20.20 -44.87
CA ALA A 732 -14.21 -19.00 -45.69
C ALA A 732 -14.21 -17.75 -44.80
N PRO A 733 -13.45 -16.69 -45.18
CA PRO A 733 -13.50 -15.42 -44.47
C PRO A 733 -14.90 -14.80 -44.54
N LEU A 734 -15.21 -13.91 -43.60
CA LEU A 734 -16.49 -13.21 -43.54
C LEU A 734 -16.69 -12.30 -44.75
N THR A 735 -15.61 -11.70 -45.25
CA THR A 735 -15.62 -10.88 -46.44
C THR A 735 -14.97 -11.65 -47.58
N ILE A 736 -15.77 -11.93 -48.62
CA ILE A 736 -15.31 -12.59 -49.83
C ILE A 736 -15.23 -11.56 -50.95
N VAL A 737 -14.05 -11.39 -51.55
CA VAL A 737 -13.81 -10.44 -52.63
C VAL A 737 -13.34 -11.21 -53.86
N PRO A 738 -14.16 -11.35 -54.92
CA PRO A 738 -13.75 -12.00 -56.15
C PRO A 738 -12.77 -11.10 -56.93
N TRP A 739 -11.82 -11.73 -57.62
CA TRP A 739 -10.89 -11.06 -58.52
C TRP A 739 -11.19 -11.43 -59.97
N ASP A 740 -10.61 -10.72 -60.93
CA ASP A 740 -10.65 -11.14 -62.33
C ASP A 740 -9.88 -12.47 -62.50
N GLU A 741 -10.44 -13.40 -63.27
CA GLU A 741 -9.87 -14.75 -63.41
C GLU A 741 -8.58 -14.73 -64.24
N ASP A 742 -8.49 -13.86 -65.24
CA ASP A 742 -7.31 -13.78 -66.11
C ASP A 742 -6.13 -13.16 -65.32
N GLU A 743 -6.38 -12.10 -64.55
CA GLU A 743 -5.37 -11.51 -63.65
C GLU A 743 -4.85 -12.52 -62.64
N LEU A 744 -5.74 -13.32 -62.05
CA LEU A 744 -5.41 -14.36 -61.08
C LEU A 744 -4.54 -15.47 -61.68
N ILE A 745 -4.85 -15.90 -62.91
CA ILE A 745 -4.07 -16.88 -63.65
C ILE A 745 -2.67 -16.33 -63.95
N VAL A 746 -2.57 -15.09 -64.43
CA VAL A 746 -1.28 -14.44 -64.72
C VAL A 746 -0.45 -14.31 -63.45
N LEU A 747 -1.04 -13.86 -62.34
CA LEU A 747 -0.36 -13.74 -61.06
C LEU A 747 0.20 -15.07 -60.56
N ALA A 748 -0.56 -16.17 -60.71
CA ALA A 748 -0.12 -17.50 -60.30
C ALA A 748 1.15 -17.94 -61.04
N HIS A 749 1.22 -17.72 -62.34
CA HIS A 749 2.41 -18.04 -63.14
C HIS A 749 3.58 -17.12 -62.81
N LEU A 750 3.33 -15.82 -62.60
CA LEU A 750 4.40 -14.88 -62.24
C LEU A 750 5.02 -15.19 -60.86
N ILE A 751 4.23 -15.68 -59.91
CA ILE A 751 4.74 -16.10 -58.59
C ILE A 751 5.55 -17.40 -58.70
N GLY A 752 5.07 -18.36 -59.51
CA GLY A 752 5.72 -19.64 -59.75
C GLY A 752 6.97 -19.54 -60.62
N ASP A 753 6.77 -19.35 -61.93
CA ASP A 753 7.81 -19.31 -62.95
C ASP A 753 8.59 -17.98 -62.91
N ASP A 754 9.63 -17.91 -62.06
CA ASP A 754 10.55 -16.78 -62.09
C ASP A 754 11.68 -17.02 -63.11
N SER A 755 11.46 -16.49 -64.31
CA SER A 755 12.53 -16.19 -65.28
C SER A 755 12.91 -14.70 -65.17
N SER A 756 13.31 -14.22 -64.00
CA SER A 756 14.00 -12.92 -63.88
C SER A 756 15.47 -13.06 -64.30
N VAL A 757 15.70 -13.01 -65.61
CA VAL A 757 17.05 -12.84 -66.16
C VAL A 757 17.58 -11.47 -65.71
N LYS A 758 18.77 -11.44 -65.09
CA LYS A 758 19.46 -10.17 -64.74
C LYS A 758 19.46 -9.23 -65.95
N ARG A 759 18.87 -8.04 -65.80
CA ARG A 759 18.77 -6.94 -66.79
C ARG A 759 17.70 -7.08 -67.89
N GLN A 760 16.70 -7.93 -67.76
CA GLN A 760 15.49 -7.84 -68.58
C GLN A 760 14.24 -7.69 -67.69
N PRO A 761 13.44 -6.61 -67.85
CA PRO A 761 12.20 -6.47 -67.10
C PRO A 761 11.06 -7.22 -67.78
N ILE A 762 10.45 -8.18 -67.08
CA ILE A 762 9.06 -8.55 -67.34
C ILE A 762 8.22 -7.36 -66.87
N ARG A 763 7.69 -6.55 -67.80
CA ARG A 763 6.79 -5.43 -67.46
C ARG A 763 5.39 -5.98 -67.19
N CYS A 764 5.12 -6.35 -65.95
CA CYS A 764 3.74 -6.39 -65.44
C CYS A 764 3.47 -5.03 -64.78
N GLY A 765 2.52 -4.26 -65.32
CA GLY A 765 2.00 -3.06 -64.69
C GLY A 765 0.74 -3.42 -63.93
N SER A 766 0.78 -3.31 -62.60
CA SER A 766 -0.40 -3.48 -61.74
C SER A 766 -0.54 -2.24 -60.87
N ILE A 767 -1.78 -1.82 -60.62
CA ILE A 767 -2.14 -0.79 -59.64
C ILE A 767 -2.03 -1.30 -58.20
N ASP A 768 -1.92 -2.61 -58.00
CA ASP A 768 -1.68 -3.23 -56.69
C ASP A 768 -0.17 -3.30 -56.38
N GLU A 769 0.30 -2.34 -55.59
CA GLU A 769 1.70 -2.29 -55.13
C GLU A 769 2.09 -3.55 -54.32
N ALA A 770 1.16 -4.20 -53.63
CA ALA A 770 1.43 -5.43 -52.88
C ALA A 770 1.67 -6.62 -53.81
N GLY A 771 0.94 -6.70 -54.92
CA GLY A 771 1.16 -7.66 -56.00
C GLY A 771 2.54 -7.49 -56.66
N LEU A 772 2.96 -6.26 -56.92
CA LEU A 772 4.29 -5.96 -57.49
C LEU A 772 5.45 -6.28 -56.53
N ALA A 773 5.25 -6.12 -55.22
CA ALA A 773 6.24 -6.47 -54.21
C ALA A 773 6.43 -8.00 -54.08
N ALA A 774 5.35 -8.79 -54.24
CA ALA A 774 5.40 -10.25 -54.20
C ALA A 774 6.23 -10.88 -55.34
N LEU A 775 6.46 -10.14 -56.43
CA LEU A 775 7.23 -10.56 -57.60
C LEU A 775 8.74 -10.29 -57.50
N ARG A 776 9.23 -9.67 -56.41
CA ARG A 776 10.64 -9.26 -56.27
C ARG A 776 11.44 -10.23 -55.39
N GLY A 777 12.25 -11.09 -56.01
CA GLY A 777 13.38 -11.77 -55.35
C GLY A 777 13.03 -12.96 -54.44
N HIS A 778 13.90 -13.25 -53.47
CA HIS A 778 13.88 -14.48 -52.67
C HIS A 778 12.84 -14.51 -51.52
N GLU A 779 12.08 -13.44 -51.34
CA GLU A 779 11.06 -13.29 -50.29
C GLU A 779 9.62 -13.33 -50.86
N LYS A 780 9.36 -14.16 -51.87
CA LYS A 780 8.03 -14.33 -52.47
C LYS A 780 6.97 -14.61 -51.39
N PHE A 781 5.77 -14.06 -51.55
CA PHE A 781 4.62 -14.28 -50.66
C PHE A 781 3.31 -14.18 -51.44
N LEU A 782 2.21 -14.68 -50.87
CA LEU A 782 0.89 -14.50 -51.49
C LEU A 782 0.28 -13.15 -51.06
N PRO A 783 -0.18 -12.29 -52.00
CA PRO A 783 -0.89 -11.07 -51.65
C PRO A 783 -2.07 -11.30 -50.70
N PRO A 784 -2.29 -10.46 -49.67
CA PRO A 784 -3.37 -10.65 -48.69
C PRO A 784 -4.76 -10.83 -49.30
N GLY A 785 -5.05 -10.16 -50.42
CA GLY A 785 -6.32 -10.27 -51.15
C GLY A 785 -6.64 -11.68 -51.62
N LEU A 786 -5.64 -12.52 -51.91
CA LEU A 786 -5.85 -13.92 -52.35
C LEU A 786 -6.55 -14.77 -51.27
N PHE A 787 -6.38 -14.43 -49.98
CA PHE A 787 -7.03 -15.17 -48.89
C PHE A 787 -8.53 -14.85 -48.77
N SER A 788 -8.97 -13.72 -49.33
CA SER A 788 -10.38 -13.29 -49.38
C SER A 788 -11.16 -13.85 -50.57
N LEU A 789 -10.50 -14.59 -51.46
CA LEU A 789 -11.14 -15.10 -52.68
C LEU A 789 -12.25 -16.12 -52.41
N PRO A 790 -13.25 -16.23 -53.30
CA PRO A 790 -14.16 -17.38 -53.36
C PRO A 790 -13.38 -18.69 -53.52
N LYS A 791 -13.91 -19.78 -52.94
CA LYS A 791 -13.25 -21.10 -52.98
C LYS A 791 -12.93 -21.58 -54.41
N ARG A 792 -13.78 -21.26 -55.40
CA ARG A 792 -13.55 -21.56 -56.82
C ARG A 792 -12.28 -20.87 -57.34
N GLN A 793 -12.13 -19.58 -57.08
CA GLN A 793 -10.99 -18.79 -57.55
C GLN A 793 -9.70 -19.13 -56.79
N SER A 794 -9.75 -19.40 -55.48
CA SER A 794 -8.58 -19.95 -54.77
C SER A 794 -8.11 -21.28 -55.35
N GLY A 795 -9.04 -22.13 -55.79
CA GLY A 795 -8.72 -23.39 -56.46
C GLY A 795 -8.11 -23.17 -57.85
N LEU A 796 -8.63 -22.20 -58.61
CA LEU A 796 -8.06 -21.79 -59.90
C LEU A 796 -6.63 -21.28 -59.74
N PHE A 797 -6.38 -20.40 -58.75
CA PHE A 797 -5.05 -19.89 -58.45
C PHE A 797 -4.09 -21.02 -58.10
N LEU A 798 -4.47 -21.91 -57.17
CA LEU A 798 -3.64 -23.05 -56.78
C LEU A 798 -3.34 -23.98 -57.94
N ARG A 799 -4.30 -24.23 -58.84
CA ARG A 799 -4.10 -25.05 -60.04
C ARG A 799 -2.99 -24.49 -60.93
N HIS A 800 -3.00 -23.19 -61.18
CA HIS A 800 -1.99 -22.55 -62.02
C HIS A 800 -0.65 -22.40 -61.31
N LEU A 801 -0.66 -22.10 -60.01
CA LEU A 801 0.56 -22.08 -59.22
C LEU A 801 1.22 -23.47 -59.20
N TRP A 802 0.46 -24.55 -59.07
CA TRP A 802 1.03 -25.91 -59.11
C TRP A 802 1.54 -26.34 -60.48
N ALA A 803 1.08 -25.71 -61.57
CA ALA A 803 1.55 -26.02 -62.92
C ALA A 803 2.98 -25.54 -63.18
N THR A 804 3.49 -24.62 -62.35
CA THR A 804 4.85 -24.06 -62.43
C THR A 804 5.86 -24.97 -61.70
N ASP A 805 5.96 -24.85 -60.37
CA ASP A 805 6.94 -25.55 -59.52
C ASP A 805 6.35 -26.77 -58.76
N GLY A 806 5.18 -27.24 -59.16
CA GLY A 806 4.56 -28.42 -58.58
C GLY A 806 5.20 -29.72 -59.08
N CYS A 807 5.48 -30.64 -58.16
CA CYS A 807 6.05 -31.94 -58.48
C CYS A 807 5.13 -33.07 -58.01
N VAL A 808 4.81 -34.00 -58.91
CA VAL A 808 4.13 -35.26 -58.59
C VAL A 808 5.11 -36.40 -58.81
N ARG A 809 5.35 -37.21 -57.78
CA ARG A 809 6.29 -38.34 -57.83
C ARG A 809 5.64 -39.60 -57.29
N TRP A 810 5.82 -40.73 -57.97
CA TRP A 810 5.33 -42.02 -57.48
C TRP A 810 6.25 -42.56 -56.38
N ASP A 811 5.69 -42.79 -55.18
CA ASP A 811 6.41 -43.44 -54.09
C ASP A 811 6.11 -44.94 -54.08
N ARG A 812 7.06 -45.73 -54.59
CA ARG A 812 6.94 -47.20 -54.66
C ARG A 812 6.79 -47.86 -53.28
N SER A 813 7.32 -47.24 -52.22
CA SER A 813 7.28 -47.82 -50.87
C SER A 813 5.90 -47.70 -50.21
N LEU A 814 5.17 -46.63 -50.52
CA LEU A 814 3.82 -46.37 -50.00
C LEU A 814 2.71 -46.71 -51.00
N GLY A 815 3.05 -47.06 -52.24
CA GLY A 815 2.07 -47.38 -53.29
C GLY A 815 1.19 -46.21 -53.71
N GLN A 816 1.67 -44.97 -53.56
CA GLN A 816 0.87 -43.76 -53.82
C GLN A 816 1.69 -42.64 -54.48
N ALA A 817 1.00 -41.75 -55.20
CA ALA A 817 1.61 -40.53 -55.72
C ALA A 817 1.80 -39.50 -54.58
N ARG A 818 3.00 -38.94 -54.48
CA ARG A 818 3.31 -37.80 -53.61
C ARG A 818 3.24 -36.51 -54.41
N ILE A 819 2.44 -35.58 -53.93
CA ILE A 819 2.31 -34.23 -54.49
C ILE A 819 3.10 -33.28 -53.61
N SER A 820 3.96 -32.48 -54.22
CA SER A 820 4.80 -31.52 -53.53
C SER A 820 4.91 -30.22 -54.30
N TYR A 821 5.27 -29.14 -53.61
CA TYR A 821 5.59 -27.84 -54.17
C TYR A 821 6.87 -27.33 -53.51
N SER A 822 7.84 -26.88 -54.30
CA SER A 822 9.14 -26.45 -53.76
C SER A 822 9.37 -24.98 -54.03
N SER A 823 9.90 -24.26 -53.05
CA SER A 823 10.30 -22.86 -53.22
C SER A 823 11.49 -22.51 -52.34
N THR A 824 12.28 -21.53 -52.75
CA THR A 824 13.31 -20.94 -51.88
C THR A 824 12.72 -19.95 -50.85
N SER A 825 11.46 -19.54 -51.01
CA SER A 825 10.77 -18.69 -50.03
C SER A 825 9.97 -19.53 -49.04
N ARG A 826 10.37 -19.46 -47.76
CA ARG A 826 9.61 -20.08 -46.66
C ARG A 826 8.20 -19.49 -46.55
N ARG A 827 8.09 -18.17 -46.73
CA ARG A 827 6.82 -17.44 -46.58
C ARG A 827 5.80 -17.88 -47.61
N LEU A 828 6.20 -18.01 -48.88
CA LEU A 828 5.33 -18.51 -49.95
C LEU A 828 4.79 -19.91 -49.62
N VAL A 829 5.68 -20.81 -49.17
CA VAL A 829 5.30 -22.18 -48.81
C VAL A 829 4.29 -22.21 -47.66
N ASP A 830 4.49 -21.40 -46.62
CA ASP A 830 3.53 -21.31 -45.51
C ASP A 830 2.18 -20.70 -45.95
N ASP A 831 2.20 -19.71 -46.85
CA ASP A 831 1.00 -19.08 -47.41
C ASP A 831 0.19 -20.07 -48.29
N VAL A 832 0.86 -20.86 -49.13
CA VAL A 832 0.25 -21.93 -49.94
C VAL A 832 -0.33 -23.02 -49.03
N ALA A 833 0.42 -23.44 -48.00
CA ALA A 833 -0.07 -24.40 -47.01
C ALA A 833 -1.35 -23.89 -46.33
N ARG A 834 -1.44 -22.60 -46.02
CA ARG A 834 -2.63 -21.98 -45.43
C ARG A 834 -3.81 -22.00 -46.42
N LEU A 835 -3.59 -21.65 -47.68
CA LEU A 835 -4.66 -21.65 -48.69
C LEU A 835 -5.24 -23.06 -48.90
N LEU A 836 -4.39 -24.09 -48.86
CA LEU A 836 -4.79 -25.51 -48.92
C LEU A 836 -5.66 -25.96 -47.73
N LEU A 837 -5.54 -25.35 -46.54
CA LEU A 837 -6.44 -25.63 -45.41
C LEU A 837 -7.91 -25.29 -45.71
N ARG A 838 -8.18 -24.35 -46.63
CA ARG A 838 -9.55 -24.07 -47.10
C ARG A 838 -10.17 -25.23 -47.91
N PHE A 839 -9.32 -26.14 -48.37
CA PHE A 839 -9.72 -27.36 -49.07
C PHE A 839 -9.60 -28.61 -48.19
N ASN A 840 -9.32 -28.45 -46.89
CA ASN A 840 -9.07 -29.55 -45.96
C ASN A 840 -7.87 -30.42 -46.38
N VAL A 841 -6.90 -29.82 -47.05
CA VAL A 841 -5.67 -30.48 -47.50
C VAL A 841 -4.57 -30.18 -46.47
N MET A 842 -4.07 -31.22 -45.81
CA MET A 842 -2.96 -31.09 -44.86
C MET A 842 -1.63 -31.11 -45.60
N THR A 843 -0.67 -30.35 -45.07
CA THR A 843 0.65 -30.23 -45.66
C THR A 843 1.74 -30.35 -44.60
N ARG A 844 2.91 -30.76 -45.04
CA ARG A 844 4.13 -30.81 -44.24
C ARG A 844 5.21 -30.01 -44.95
N VAL A 845 5.87 -29.12 -44.23
CA VAL A 845 7.00 -28.37 -44.76
C VAL A 845 8.29 -29.03 -44.31
N LYS A 846 9.18 -29.31 -45.27
CA LYS A 846 10.54 -29.80 -45.05
C LYS A 846 11.54 -28.75 -45.53
N GLU A 847 12.56 -28.52 -44.72
CA GLU A 847 13.71 -27.71 -45.11
C GLU A 847 14.79 -28.63 -45.63
N ASN A 848 15.21 -28.42 -46.87
CA ASN A 848 16.32 -29.13 -47.50
C ASN A 848 17.49 -28.14 -47.63
N ARG A 849 18.61 -28.46 -46.98
CA ARG A 849 19.87 -27.71 -47.12
C ARG A 849 20.88 -28.58 -47.86
N GLU A 850 21.35 -28.09 -48.99
CA GLU A 850 22.52 -28.63 -49.69
C GLU A 850 23.71 -27.71 -49.45
N ASP A 851 24.90 -28.29 -49.24
CA ASP A 851 26.12 -27.51 -48.99
C ASP A 851 26.41 -26.56 -50.16
N GLY A 852 26.64 -25.27 -49.83
CA GLY A 852 26.89 -24.21 -50.81
C GLY A 852 25.64 -23.60 -51.45
N HIS A 853 24.43 -24.10 -51.17
CA HIS A 853 23.16 -23.59 -51.70
C HIS A 853 22.26 -23.03 -50.59
N ARG A 854 21.34 -22.12 -50.95
CA ARG A 854 20.33 -21.60 -50.01
C ARG A 854 19.34 -22.71 -49.65
N ALA A 855 18.81 -22.66 -48.42
CA ALA A 855 17.78 -23.58 -47.98
C ALA A 855 16.56 -23.54 -48.93
N SER A 856 16.15 -24.71 -49.41
CA SER A 856 14.91 -24.88 -50.16
C SER A 856 13.83 -25.47 -49.25
N TYR A 857 12.60 -25.01 -49.41
CA TYR A 857 11.46 -25.44 -48.62
C TYR A 857 10.52 -26.23 -49.51
N GLN A 858 10.34 -27.51 -49.16
CA GLN A 858 9.45 -28.42 -49.86
C GLN A 858 8.17 -28.59 -49.04
N LEU A 859 7.04 -28.20 -49.63
CA LEU A 859 5.70 -28.48 -49.12
C LEU A 859 5.25 -29.82 -49.69
N ASP A 860 5.09 -30.81 -48.82
CA ASP A 860 4.52 -32.11 -49.16
C ASP A 860 3.03 -32.13 -48.78
N VAL A 861 2.16 -32.50 -49.71
CA VAL A 861 0.76 -32.77 -49.43
C VAL A 861 0.64 -34.13 -48.75
N HIS A 862 -0.02 -34.17 -47.59
CA HIS A 862 -0.23 -35.36 -46.79
C HIS A 862 -1.71 -35.47 -46.43
N GLY A 863 -2.29 -36.68 -46.52
CA GLY A 863 -3.69 -36.92 -46.19
C GLY A 863 -4.41 -37.52 -47.37
#